data_AF-A0A934E1P7-F1
#
_entry.id   AF-A0A934E1P7-F1
#
_cell.length_a   1.000
_cell.length_b   1.000
_cell.length_c   1.000
_cell.angle_alpha   90.00
_cell.angle_beta   90.00
_cell.angle_gamma   90.00
#
_symmetry.space_group_name_H-M   'P 1'
#
loop_
_entity.id
_entity.type
_entity.pdbx_description
1 polymer ?
#
loop_
_entity_poly.entity_id
_entity_poly.type
_entity_poly.pdbx_seq_one_letter_code
_entity_poly.pdbx_strand_id
1 'polypeptide(L)'
;AALALYGWLAGTGVSQAVPLAGVVGAAAGALFLGFLAAEEPLLAAGAAVAFVSAFATLDVSFERAFILAHAALNVVFLAVAALDSSTGKRFADKLFDSFAPASERLGVPPPTRSMLAHAGSALAYLGLAVLVAISLGRLIAFSPLFLSPDWAPYMALAQLVTAGHQLRRRPRADSWHALLIGVIASVWLLGGAPLWPYVAGALATVFALLSFAVSRAAGRSVLGWLTPGMSELEALSLGKIVHGYSTLAALLGMAITQADPRTIDTPVAFALGTLAFGVQAALGSGSGRVLFLLAVPATVHLTAFHVGIRLATGRPQEAILPALAASMALAALLSERVGSWRKGRGHLGTGILAGHLYGALAALEWAAGLALVQFHTSDLAFSFVAGATLTLLWCIRAQASGSALPAWLAQLAFLTLYASVRLQTDWLGPRGQRGDGDSLATLVLGVLFLGLHTVVKRLDAPAFRQPTRFAALALPVVSALLLAREATYGASLMLLGIALHLTCLAWVEGRGRISGLLAAVAFNLAISVLWLKHGIGGDRDLQYYVIPVGLTLVALSQIYRGSLGPAWQARLRTLGILAIYLTSSWPALSSLGSTVHLLWCVGLCVVGMLVGVAFRVRAYLYLGMAFMVTSLLGNMIRHGIDNHRLGAVFLTAMGALLIGGMVFFSAKREQVLERYRKYRTLLASWE
;
A
#
# COMPACT_ATOMS: atom_id res chain seq x y z
N ALA A 1 -57.95 -18.40 -10.47
CA ALA A 1 -56.78 -18.67 -9.60
C ALA A 1 -57.21 -19.05 -8.19
N ALA A 2 -57.81 -18.14 -7.39
CA ALA A 2 -58.26 -18.44 -6.03
C ALA A 2 -59.31 -19.58 -5.94
N LEU A 3 -60.31 -19.58 -6.83
CA LEU A 3 -61.29 -20.68 -6.93
C LEU A 3 -60.68 -22.01 -7.41
N ALA A 4 -59.61 -21.95 -8.22
CA ALA A 4 -58.89 -23.13 -8.68
C ALA A 4 -57.97 -23.70 -7.58
N LEU A 5 -57.35 -22.82 -6.79
CA LEU A 5 -56.56 -23.17 -5.60
C LEU A 5 -57.46 -23.74 -4.49
N TYR A 6 -58.65 -23.16 -4.31
CA TYR A 6 -59.69 -23.65 -3.40
C TYR A 6 -60.23 -25.02 -3.81
N GLY A 7 -60.54 -25.21 -5.11
CA GLY A 7 -60.96 -26.50 -5.64
C GLY A 7 -59.87 -27.59 -5.55
N TRP A 8 -58.60 -27.20 -5.69
CA TRP A 8 -57.47 -28.13 -5.53
C TRP A 8 -57.24 -28.52 -4.06
N LEU A 9 -57.27 -27.57 -3.12
CA LEU A 9 -57.15 -27.83 -1.67
C LEU A 9 -58.32 -28.65 -1.10
N ALA A 10 -59.52 -28.49 -1.67
CA ALA A 10 -60.69 -29.30 -1.34
C ALA A 10 -60.55 -30.76 -1.84
N GLY A 11 -59.78 -30.99 -2.92
CA GLY A 11 -59.54 -32.31 -3.50
C GLY A 11 -58.50 -33.17 -2.76
N THR A 12 -57.66 -32.58 -1.91
CA THR A 12 -56.55 -33.30 -1.23
C THR A 12 -56.93 -33.96 0.10
N GLY A 13 -58.22 -34.10 0.43
CA GLY A 13 -58.68 -34.84 1.62
C GLY A 13 -58.36 -34.19 2.98
N VAL A 14 -58.27 -32.86 3.04
CA VAL A 14 -58.01 -32.12 4.28
C VAL A 14 -59.30 -32.01 5.11
N SER A 15 -59.29 -32.61 6.29
CA SER A 15 -60.39 -32.67 7.26
C SER A 15 -60.86 -31.30 7.76
N GLN A 16 -62.16 -31.24 8.04
CA GLN A 16 -63.08 -30.33 8.79
C GLN A 16 -62.66 -28.96 9.38
N ALA A 17 -61.39 -28.53 9.36
CA ALA A 17 -60.94 -27.24 9.91
C ALA A 17 -60.79 -26.10 8.85
N VAL A 18 -60.79 -26.42 7.56
CA VAL A 18 -60.83 -25.45 6.45
C VAL A 18 -62.12 -24.58 6.38
N PRO A 19 -63.35 -25.06 6.74
CA PRO A 19 -64.55 -24.25 6.59
C PRO A 19 -64.58 -23.06 7.57
N LEU A 20 -64.07 -23.19 8.79
CA LEU A 20 -64.09 -22.09 9.77
C LEU A 20 -63.19 -20.93 9.34
N ALA A 21 -61.96 -21.21 8.89
CA ALA A 21 -61.06 -20.16 8.43
C ALA A 21 -61.49 -19.53 7.11
N GLY A 22 -62.11 -20.30 6.21
CA GLY A 22 -62.77 -19.76 5.03
C GLY A 22 -63.94 -18.84 5.39
N VAL A 23 -64.74 -19.21 6.40
CA VAL A 23 -65.88 -18.42 6.90
C VAL A 23 -65.41 -17.17 7.64
N VAL A 24 -64.39 -17.25 8.50
CA VAL A 24 -63.84 -16.08 9.20
C VAL A 24 -63.09 -15.16 8.23
N GLY A 25 -62.40 -15.71 7.23
CA GLY A 25 -61.80 -14.93 6.14
C GLY A 25 -62.85 -14.26 5.25
N ALA A 26 -63.95 -14.95 4.96
CA ALA A 26 -65.10 -14.38 4.26
C ALA A 26 -65.82 -13.31 5.12
N ALA A 27 -65.92 -13.51 6.44
CA ALA A 27 -66.48 -12.55 7.37
C ALA A 27 -65.58 -11.32 7.52
N ALA A 28 -64.25 -11.47 7.59
CA ALA A 28 -63.30 -10.37 7.55
C ALA A 28 -63.38 -9.62 6.21
N GLY A 29 -63.51 -10.35 5.10
CA GLY A 29 -63.77 -9.78 3.78
C GLY A 29 -65.09 -9.03 3.70
N ALA A 30 -66.16 -9.54 4.31
CA ALA A 30 -67.49 -8.94 4.36
C ALA A 30 -67.54 -7.72 5.29
N LEU A 31 -66.88 -7.77 6.45
CA LEU A 31 -66.71 -6.64 7.37
C LEU A 31 -65.86 -5.54 6.72
N PHE A 32 -64.83 -5.93 5.97
CA PHE A 32 -64.06 -4.98 5.18
C PHE A 32 -64.94 -4.35 4.10
N LEU A 33 -65.66 -5.15 3.30
CA LEU A 33 -66.62 -4.64 2.31
C LEU A 33 -67.73 -3.78 2.92
N GLY A 34 -68.16 -4.08 4.16
CA GLY A 34 -69.09 -3.27 4.93
C GLY A 34 -68.48 -1.93 5.35
N PHE A 35 -67.23 -1.91 5.79
CA PHE A 35 -66.46 -0.67 5.98
C PHE A 35 -66.40 0.13 4.66
N LEU A 36 -66.15 -0.55 3.54
CA LEU A 36 -66.09 0.08 2.22
C LEU A 36 -67.42 0.73 1.79
N ALA A 37 -68.55 0.20 2.27
CA ALA A 37 -69.89 0.69 1.94
C ALA A 37 -70.40 1.78 2.91
N ALA A 38 -70.00 1.74 4.19
CA ALA A 38 -70.57 2.58 5.24
C ALA A 38 -69.60 3.63 5.81
N GLU A 39 -68.32 3.63 5.42
CA GLU A 39 -67.25 4.52 5.93
C GLU A 39 -67.02 4.46 7.47
N GLU A 40 -67.57 3.45 8.13
CA GLU A 40 -67.54 3.25 9.59
C GLU A 40 -66.20 2.65 10.06
N PRO A 41 -65.31 3.39 10.76
CA PRO A 41 -63.98 2.91 11.17
C PRO A 41 -64.03 1.69 12.10
N LEU A 42 -65.17 1.47 12.78
CA LEU A 42 -65.46 0.27 13.57
C LEU A 42 -65.48 -1.01 12.74
N LEU A 43 -65.88 -0.95 11.47
CA LEU A 43 -65.90 -2.11 10.57
C LEU A 43 -64.50 -2.44 10.05
N ALA A 44 -63.60 -1.46 9.93
CA ALA A 44 -62.19 -1.69 9.63
C ALA A 44 -61.47 -2.34 10.84
N ALA A 45 -61.76 -1.85 12.05
CA ALA A 45 -61.31 -2.49 13.29
C ALA A 45 -61.88 -3.91 13.42
N GLY A 46 -63.16 -4.11 13.06
CA GLY A 46 -63.82 -5.42 13.03
C GLY A 46 -63.23 -6.38 12.00
N ALA A 47 -62.84 -5.89 10.82
CA ALA A 47 -62.15 -6.69 9.80
C ALA A 47 -60.73 -7.08 10.26
N ALA A 48 -60.00 -6.15 10.90
CA ALA A 48 -58.69 -6.43 11.48
C ALA A 48 -58.78 -7.43 12.64
N VAL A 49 -59.76 -7.26 13.53
CA VAL A 49 -60.06 -8.19 14.63
C VAL A 49 -60.47 -9.54 14.08
N ALA A 50 -61.38 -9.62 13.10
CA ALA A 50 -61.77 -10.89 12.47
C ALA A 50 -60.59 -11.58 11.78
N PHE A 51 -59.69 -10.82 11.15
CA PHE A 51 -58.47 -11.34 10.55
C PHE A 51 -57.48 -11.88 11.60
N VAL A 52 -57.30 -11.18 12.72
CA VAL A 52 -56.44 -11.61 13.84
C VAL A 52 -57.09 -12.78 14.60
N SER A 53 -58.40 -12.78 14.78
CA SER A 53 -59.17 -13.87 15.38
C SER A 53 -59.14 -15.12 14.49
N ALA A 54 -59.15 -14.98 13.16
CA ALA A 54 -58.94 -16.11 12.25
C ALA A 54 -57.61 -16.82 12.53
N PHE A 55 -56.54 -16.05 12.78
CA PHE A 55 -55.23 -16.56 13.17
C PHE A 55 -55.25 -17.27 14.53
N ALA A 56 -56.05 -16.79 15.49
CA ALA A 56 -56.14 -17.38 16.83
C ALA A 56 -57.01 -18.65 16.88
N THR A 57 -57.93 -18.84 15.93
CA THR A 57 -58.90 -19.97 15.92
C THR A 57 -58.49 -21.16 15.06
N LEU A 58 -57.36 -21.08 14.37
CA LEU A 58 -56.89 -22.11 13.46
C LEU A 58 -56.11 -23.19 14.21
N ASP A 59 -56.78 -24.31 14.50
CA ASP A 59 -56.16 -25.57 15.00
C ASP A 59 -55.38 -26.32 13.88
N VAL A 60 -55.17 -25.65 12.74
CA VAL A 60 -54.45 -26.13 11.57
C VAL A 60 -53.06 -25.51 11.58
N SER A 61 -52.06 -26.26 11.07
CA SER A 61 -50.68 -25.80 10.96
C SER A 61 -50.62 -24.35 10.43
N PHE A 62 -49.95 -23.48 11.20
CA PHE A 62 -49.89 -22.03 11.02
C PHE A 62 -49.62 -21.60 9.57
N GLU A 63 -48.92 -22.43 8.79
CA GLU A 63 -48.57 -22.15 7.40
C GLU A 63 -49.80 -22.09 6.48
N ARG A 64 -50.75 -23.01 6.66
CA ARG A 64 -51.98 -23.06 5.85
C ARG A 64 -52.86 -21.87 6.16
N ALA A 65 -53.03 -21.57 7.44
CA ALA A 65 -53.74 -20.40 7.94
C ALA A 65 -53.19 -19.11 7.33
N PHE A 66 -51.87 -18.97 7.39
CA PHE A 66 -51.15 -17.82 6.88
C PHE A 66 -51.32 -17.64 5.36
N ILE A 67 -51.15 -18.71 4.57
CA ILE A 67 -51.29 -18.65 3.10
C ILE A 67 -52.73 -18.37 2.70
N LEU A 68 -53.71 -18.97 3.38
CA LEU A 68 -55.12 -18.71 3.10
C LEU A 68 -55.50 -17.26 3.40
N ALA A 69 -55.07 -16.76 4.57
CA ALA A 69 -55.29 -15.37 4.97
C ALA A 69 -54.63 -14.40 3.99
N HIS A 70 -53.42 -14.71 3.53
CA HIS A 70 -52.69 -13.88 2.59
C HIS A 70 -53.24 -13.96 1.16
N ALA A 71 -53.68 -15.15 0.72
CA ALA A 71 -54.41 -15.31 -0.53
C ALA A 71 -55.76 -14.55 -0.49
N ALA A 72 -56.47 -14.59 0.63
CA ALA A 72 -57.68 -13.81 0.85
C ALA A 72 -57.38 -12.30 0.81
N LEU A 73 -56.32 -11.83 1.45
CA LEU A 73 -55.88 -10.44 1.40
C LEU A 73 -55.54 -10.01 -0.04
N ASN A 74 -54.83 -10.86 -0.80
CA ASN A 74 -54.54 -10.64 -2.21
C ASN A 74 -55.80 -10.65 -3.08
N VAL A 75 -56.80 -11.49 -2.78
CA VAL A 75 -58.09 -11.52 -3.47
C VAL A 75 -58.91 -10.27 -3.19
N VAL A 76 -59.01 -9.84 -1.92
CA VAL A 76 -59.65 -8.58 -1.52
C VAL A 76 -58.95 -7.41 -2.22
N PHE A 77 -57.62 -7.42 -2.23
CA PHE A 77 -56.83 -6.41 -2.90
C PHE A 77 -57.02 -6.43 -4.43
N LEU A 78 -57.06 -7.61 -5.07
CA LEU A 78 -57.37 -7.78 -6.50
C LEU A 78 -58.81 -7.39 -6.85
N ALA A 79 -59.76 -7.59 -5.94
CA ALA A 79 -61.15 -7.20 -6.09
C ALA A 79 -61.29 -5.67 -6.01
N VAL A 80 -60.71 -5.04 -4.98
CA VAL A 80 -60.61 -3.58 -4.85
C VAL A 80 -59.89 -2.97 -6.05
N ALA A 81 -58.87 -3.66 -6.55
CA ALA A 81 -58.16 -3.29 -7.75
C ALA A 81 -59.05 -3.34 -9.00
N ALA A 82 -59.83 -4.40 -9.18
CA ALA A 82 -60.74 -4.52 -10.30
C ALA A 82 -61.70 -3.32 -10.38
N LEU A 83 -62.10 -2.73 -9.23
CA LEU A 83 -62.98 -1.55 -9.15
C LEU A 83 -62.47 -0.31 -9.93
N ASP A 84 -61.17 -0.19 -10.21
CA ASP A 84 -60.63 0.91 -11.04
C ASP A 84 -60.70 0.63 -12.55
N SER A 85 -60.74 -0.64 -12.95
CA SER A 85 -60.82 -1.05 -14.36
C SER A 85 -62.26 -0.92 -14.87
N SER A 86 -62.46 -0.67 -16.17
CA SER A 86 -63.82 -0.58 -16.76
C SER A 86 -64.65 -1.85 -16.51
N THR A 87 -64.00 -3.02 -16.45
CA THR A 87 -64.63 -4.32 -16.20
C THR A 87 -65.01 -4.50 -14.74
N GLY A 88 -64.12 -4.16 -13.81
CA GLY A 88 -64.45 -4.29 -12.39
C GLY A 88 -65.30 -3.13 -11.85
N LYS A 89 -65.32 -1.96 -12.50
CA LYS A 89 -66.38 -0.94 -12.32
C LYS A 89 -67.76 -1.55 -12.58
N ARG A 90 -67.95 -2.18 -13.75
CA ARG A 90 -69.22 -2.86 -14.08
C ARG A 90 -69.56 -3.99 -13.13
N PHE A 91 -68.55 -4.71 -12.63
CA PHE A 91 -68.78 -5.77 -11.65
C PHE A 91 -69.16 -5.21 -10.28
N ALA A 92 -68.51 -4.14 -9.83
CA ALA A 92 -68.84 -3.43 -8.60
C ALA A 92 -70.23 -2.84 -8.65
N ASP A 93 -70.55 -2.13 -9.73
CA ASP A 93 -71.85 -1.52 -9.96
C ASP A 93 -72.94 -2.60 -9.93
N LYS A 94 -72.72 -3.75 -10.59
CA LYS A 94 -73.64 -4.91 -10.52
C LYS A 94 -73.76 -5.53 -9.13
N LEU A 95 -72.66 -5.62 -8.39
CA LEU A 95 -72.65 -6.20 -7.05
C LEU A 95 -73.40 -5.29 -6.07
N PHE A 96 -73.14 -3.98 -6.11
CA PHE A 96 -73.85 -2.97 -5.31
C PHE A 96 -75.33 -2.86 -5.72
N ASP A 97 -75.64 -2.94 -7.01
CA ASP A 97 -77.02 -3.02 -7.54
C ASP A 97 -77.79 -4.24 -7.00
N SER A 98 -77.08 -5.27 -6.52
CA SER A 98 -77.69 -6.46 -5.91
C SER A 98 -78.06 -6.28 -4.44
N PHE A 99 -77.50 -5.27 -3.77
CA PHE A 99 -77.68 -5.02 -2.34
C PHE A 99 -78.43 -3.71 -2.02
N ALA A 100 -78.55 -2.79 -2.98
CA ALA A 100 -79.28 -1.53 -2.81
C ALA A 100 -80.72 -1.61 -3.35
N PRO A 101 -81.75 -1.18 -2.59
CA PRO A 101 -83.09 -1.02 -3.13
C PRO A 101 -83.09 0.00 -4.27
N ALA A 102 -83.86 -0.26 -5.33
CA ALA A 102 -83.78 0.39 -6.63
C ALA A 102 -83.92 1.94 -6.63
N SER A 103 -84.34 2.54 -5.51
CA SER A 103 -84.54 3.98 -5.34
C SER A 103 -83.28 4.78 -4.94
N GLU A 104 -82.17 4.14 -4.55
CA GLU A 104 -80.94 4.83 -4.09
C GLU A 104 -79.66 4.34 -4.81
N ARG A 105 -79.70 4.27 -6.15
CA ARG A 105 -78.50 3.97 -6.95
C ARG A 105 -77.56 5.18 -7.01
N LEU A 106 -76.91 5.49 -5.89
CA LEU A 106 -75.80 6.41 -5.83
C LEU A 106 -74.53 5.67 -6.25
N GLY A 107 -74.01 6.00 -7.44
CA GLY A 107 -72.69 5.52 -7.85
C GLY A 107 -71.67 5.86 -6.77
N VAL A 108 -70.81 4.89 -6.43
CA VAL A 108 -69.82 5.02 -5.33
C VAL A 108 -69.12 6.38 -5.42
N PRO A 109 -69.22 7.24 -4.38
CA PRO A 109 -68.68 8.59 -4.42
C PRO A 109 -67.17 8.57 -4.77
N PRO A 110 -66.69 9.53 -5.58
CA PRO A 110 -65.26 9.69 -5.86
C PRO A 110 -64.35 9.68 -4.61
N PRO A 111 -64.69 10.33 -3.47
CA PRO A 111 -63.86 10.29 -2.28
C PRO A 111 -63.74 8.88 -1.69
N THR A 112 -64.83 8.12 -1.63
CA THR A 112 -64.86 6.74 -1.14
C THR A 112 -63.96 5.84 -2.00
N ARG A 113 -63.96 6.00 -3.33
CA ARG A 113 -63.02 5.29 -4.23
C ARG A 113 -61.56 5.58 -3.93
N SER A 114 -61.23 6.84 -3.67
CA SER A 114 -59.87 7.22 -3.30
C SER A 114 -59.48 6.58 -1.96
N MET A 115 -60.38 6.60 -0.98
CA MET A 115 -60.17 6.02 0.35
C MET A 115 -59.99 4.49 0.27
N LEU A 116 -60.77 3.82 -0.57
CA LEU A 116 -60.66 2.38 -0.87
C LEU A 116 -59.32 2.00 -1.46
N ALA A 117 -58.85 2.78 -2.44
CA ALA A 117 -57.53 2.57 -3.03
C ALA A 117 -56.41 2.77 -2.01
N HIS A 118 -56.53 3.75 -1.10
CA HIS A 118 -55.55 3.98 -0.03
C HIS A 118 -55.58 2.87 1.03
N ALA A 119 -56.75 2.48 1.53
CA ALA A 119 -56.91 1.42 2.53
C ALA A 119 -56.45 0.06 1.99
N GLY A 120 -56.80 -0.28 0.75
CA GLY A 120 -56.32 -1.50 0.10
C GLY A 120 -54.79 -1.49 -0.05
N SER A 121 -54.20 -0.36 -0.46
CA SER A 121 -52.74 -0.26 -0.53
C SER A 121 -52.07 -0.39 0.84
N ALA A 122 -52.61 0.24 1.89
CA ALA A 122 -52.08 0.15 3.24
C ALA A 122 -52.13 -1.29 3.79
N LEU A 123 -53.22 -2.02 3.56
CA LEU A 123 -53.34 -3.43 3.94
C LEU A 123 -52.34 -4.32 3.20
N ALA A 124 -52.09 -4.06 1.91
CA ALA A 124 -51.09 -4.80 1.16
C ALA A 124 -49.65 -4.47 1.61
N TYR A 125 -49.36 -3.22 2.00
CA TYR A 125 -48.08 -2.86 2.62
C TYR A 125 -47.91 -3.55 3.98
N LEU A 126 -48.96 -3.59 4.81
CA LEU A 126 -48.97 -4.29 6.08
C LEU A 126 -48.77 -5.80 5.89
N GLY A 127 -49.51 -6.41 4.95
CA GLY A 127 -49.39 -7.84 4.62
C GLY A 127 -48.00 -8.20 4.11
N LEU A 128 -47.41 -7.36 3.26
CA LEU A 128 -46.04 -7.51 2.80
C LEU A 128 -45.03 -7.32 3.94
N ALA A 129 -45.22 -6.32 4.81
CA ALA A 129 -44.35 -6.07 5.95
C ALA A 129 -44.36 -7.25 6.94
N VAL A 130 -45.54 -7.82 7.23
CA VAL A 130 -45.70 -9.01 8.05
C VAL A 130 -45.01 -10.21 7.40
N LEU A 131 -45.20 -10.42 6.10
CA LEU A 131 -44.51 -11.44 5.32
C LEU A 131 -42.98 -11.32 5.40
N VAL A 132 -42.48 -10.11 5.21
CA VAL A 132 -41.05 -9.81 5.27
C VAL A 132 -40.51 -10.00 6.68
N ALA A 133 -41.24 -9.56 7.71
CA ALA A 133 -40.89 -9.76 9.11
C ALA A 133 -40.81 -11.24 9.47
N ILE A 134 -41.78 -12.06 9.03
CA ILE A 134 -41.78 -13.52 9.20
C ILE A 134 -40.61 -14.16 8.42
N SER A 135 -40.34 -13.68 7.20
CA SER A 135 -39.24 -14.17 6.36
C SER A 135 -37.87 -13.88 6.98
N LEU A 136 -37.68 -12.67 7.51
CA LEU A 136 -36.46 -12.23 8.21
C LEU A 136 -36.33 -12.87 9.59
N GLY A 137 -37.45 -13.23 10.24
CA GLY A 137 -37.51 -13.96 11.51
C GLY A 137 -36.79 -15.32 11.50
N ARG A 138 -36.39 -15.82 10.32
CA ARG A 138 -35.44 -16.93 10.14
C ARG A 138 -34.10 -16.73 10.83
N LEU A 139 -33.71 -15.48 11.10
CA LEU A 139 -32.52 -15.14 11.89
C LEU A 139 -32.69 -15.32 13.40
N ILE A 140 -33.92 -15.30 13.93
CA ILE A 140 -34.16 -15.14 15.38
C ILE A 140 -34.60 -16.43 16.06
N ALA A 141 -35.45 -17.26 15.44
CA ALA A 141 -35.70 -18.65 15.84
C ALA A 141 -36.81 -19.23 14.97
N PHE A 142 -36.50 -20.18 14.08
CA PHE A 142 -37.55 -21.01 13.43
C PHE A 142 -37.95 -22.23 14.28
N SER A 143 -37.20 -22.54 15.34
CA SER A 143 -37.53 -23.62 16.26
C SER A 143 -38.91 -23.50 16.96
N PRO A 144 -39.50 -22.31 17.21
CA PRO A 144 -40.80 -22.22 17.86
C PRO A 144 -42.00 -22.08 16.89
N LEU A 145 -41.78 -21.75 15.60
CA LEU A 145 -42.87 -21.42 14.67
C LEU A 145 -43.31 -22.57 13.74
N PHE A 146 -42.65 -23.73 13.80
CA PHE A 146 -43.05 -24.97 13.10
C PHE A 146 -43.39 -24.84 11.59
N LEU A 147 -42.82 -23.87 10.87
CA LEU A 147 -43.10 -23.67 9.43
C LEU A 147 -42.33 -24.70 8.57
N SER A 148 -43.03 -25.55 7.82
CA SER A 148 -42.41 -26.45 6.83
C SER A 148 -41.70 -25.67 5.71
N PRO A 149 -40.45 -26.06 5.34
CA PRO A 149 -39.72 -25.48 4.20
C PRO A 149 -40.49 -25.51 2.87
N ASP A 150 -41.42 -26.46 2.71
CA ASP A 150 -42.19 -26.68 1.49
C ASP A 150 -43.10 -25.49 1.13
N TRP A 151 -43.41 -24.63 2.11
CA TRP A 151 -44.26 -23.45 1.91
C TRP A 151 -43.50 -22.21 1.43
N ALA A 152 -42.17 -22.21 1.51
CA ALA A 152 -41.34 -21.07 1.13
C ALA A 152 -41.57 -20.56 -0.31
N PRO A 153 -41.71 -21.42 -1.34
CA PRO A 153 -41.98 -20.96 -2.71
C PRO A 153 -43.32 -20.26 -2.87
N TYR A 154 -44.34 -20.71 -2.14
CA TYR A 154 -45.68 -20.11 -2.18
C TYR A 154 -45.71 -18.77 -1.46
N MET A 155 -45.04 -18.65 -0.32
CA MET A 155 -44.87 -17.37 0.38
C MET A 155 -44.08 -16.36 -0.46
N ALA A 156 -42.99 -16.81 -1.10
CA ALA A 156 -42.20 -16.00 -2.01
C ALA A 156 -43.02 -15.54 -3.23
N LEU A 157 -43.75 -16.44 -3.88
CA LEU A 157 -44.63 -16.11 -5.00
C LEU A 157 -45.69 -15.09 -4.59
N ALA A 158 -46.30 -15.27 -3.41
CA ALA A 158 -47.28 -14.34 -2.89
C ALA A 158 -46.69 -12.93 -2.68
N GLN A 159 -45.53 -12.82 -2.03
CA GLN A 159 -44.80 -11.56 -1.85
C GLN A 159 -44.54 -10.85 -3.19
N LEU A 160 -44.02 -11.58 -4.18
CA LEU A 160 -43.67 -11.05 -5.49
C LEU A 160 -44.90 -10.61 -6.28
N VAL A 161 -46.00 -11.37 -6.21
CA VAL A 161 -47.26 -11.02 -6.89
C VAL A 161 -47.87 -9.78 -6.26
N THR A 162 -47.93 -9.70 -4.92
CA THR A 162 -48.46 -8.52 -4.22
C THR A 162 -47.64 -7.28 -4.56
N ALA A 163 -46.32 -7.37 -4.47
CA ALA A 163 -45.45 -6.22 -4.72
C ALA A 163 -45.39 -5.84 -6.21
N GLY A 164 -45.41 -6.80 -7.13
CA GLY A 164 -45.49 -6.54 -8.56
C GLY A 164 -46.82 -5.89 -8.97
N HIS A 165 -47.92 -6.29 -8.33
CA HIS A 165 -49.22 -5.65 -8.55
C HIS A 165 -49.24 -4.21 -8.02
N GLN A 166 -48.66 -3.96 -6.84
CA GLN A 166 -48.49 -2.60 -6.30
C GLN A 166 -47.72 -1.71 -7.26
N LEU A 167 -46.58 -2.22 -7.75
CA LEU A 167 -45.75 -1.49 -8.69
C LEU A 167 -46.51 -1.13 -9.98
N ARG A 168 -47.29 -2.07 -10.53
CA ARG A 168 -48.07 -1.84 -11.75
C ARG A 168 -49.15 -0.76 -11.58
N ARG A 169 -49.69 -0.60 -10.36
CA ARG A 169 -50.74 0.39 -10.08
C ARG A 169 -50.20 1.77 -9.74
N ARG A 170 -49.17 1.82 -8.92
CA ARG A 170 -48.57 3.06 -8.43
C ARG A 170 -47.06 2.91 -8.56
N PRO A 171 -46.44 3.33 -9.68
CA PRO A 171 -44.98 3.27 -9.85
C PRO A 171 -44.26 4.35 -9.02
N ARG A 172 -44.59 4.45 -7.73
CA ARG A 172 -43.98 5.35 -6.76
C ARG A 172 -42.81 4.68 -6.07
N ALA A 173 -41.96 5.49 -5.44
CA ALA A 173 -40.81 5.02 -4.66
C ALA A 173 -41.18 3.90 -3.66
N ASP A 174 -42.27 4.07 -2.91
CA ASP A 174 -42.72 3.13 -1.89
C ASP A 174 -43.04 1.74 -2.45
N SER A 175 -43.63 1.68 -3.65
CA SER A 175 -43.98 0.42 -4.31
C SER A 175 -42.75 -0.31 -4.85
N TRP A 176 -41.72 0.44 -5.24
CA TRP A 176 -40.41 -0.11 -5.56
C TRP A 176 -39.66 -0.62 -4.34
N HIS A 177 -39.71 0.10 -3.21
CA HIS A 177 -39.18 -0.40 -1.93
C HIS A 177 -39.84 -1.73 -1.53
N ALA A 178 -41.18 -1.79 -1.58
CA ALA A 178 -41.93 -3.01 -1.34
C ALA A 178 -41.49 -4.18 -2.25
N LEU A 179 -41.36 -3.93 -3.56
CA LEU A 179 -40.91 -4.98 -4.49
C LEU A 179 -39.50 -5.47 -4.19
N LEU A 180 -38.54 -4.57 -3.98
CA LEU A 180 -37.15 -4.95 -3.73
C LEU A 180 -36.98 -5.68 -2.40
N ILE A 181 -37.67 -5.24 -1.35
CA ILE A 181 -37.73 -5.96 -0.07
C ILE A 181 -38.37 -7.33 -0.27
N GLY A 182 -39.48 -7.41 -1.01
CA GLY A 182 -40.16 -8.66 -1.33
C GLY A 182 -39.25 -9.64 -2.07
N VAL A 183 -38.48 -9.17 -3.07
CA VAL A 183 -37.49 -9.99 -3.79
C VAL A 183 -36.41 -10.51 -2.86
N ILE A 184 -35.82 -9.64 -2.02
CA ILE A 184 -34.78 -10.03 -1.05
C ILE A 184 -35.33 -11.07 -0.06
N ALA A 185 -36.52 -10.84 0.50
CA ALA A 185 -37.18 -11.76 1.43
C ALA A 185 -37.55 -13.10 0.77
N SER A 186 -38.06 -13.07 -0.46
CA SER A 186 -38.40 -14.24 -1.25
C SER A 186 -37.17 -15.10 -1.56
N VAL A 187 -36.07 -14.47 -1.95
CA VAL A 187 -34.80 -15.17 -2.20
C VAL A 187 -34.24 -15.77 -0.92
N TRP A 188 -34.33 -15.06 0.20
CA TRP A 188 -33.93 -15.57 1.51
C TRP A 188 -34.77 -16.77 1.95
N LEU A 189 -36.09 -16.72 1.75
CA LEU A 189 -37.02 -17.82 2.01
C LEU A 189 -36.65 -19.05 1.18
N LEU A 190 -36.46 -18.87 -0.13
CA LEU A 190 -36.18 -19.95 -1.08
C LEU A 190 -34.79 -20.57 -0.92
N GLY A 191 -33.75 -19.74 -0.75
CA GLY A 191 -32.37 -20.22 -0.67
C GLY A 191 -31.94 -20.67 0.74
N GLY A 192 -32.57 -20.12 1.77
CA GLY A 192 -32.15 -20.32 3.16
C GLY A 192 -30.78 -19.73 3.47
N ALA A 193 -30.39 -19.86 4.74
CA ALA A 193 -29.09 -19.40 5.24
C ALA A 193 -27.88 -19.89 4.42
N PRO A 194 -27.80 -21.16 3.95
CA PRO A 194 -26.61 -21.64 3.25
C PRO A 194 -26.45 -21.11 1.82
N LEU A 195 -27.55 -20.78 1.11
CA LEU A 195 -27.46 -20.23 -0.25
C LEU A 195 -27.39 -18.70 -0.27
N TRP A 196 -27.78 -18.04 0.82
CA TRP A 196 -27.82 -16.58 0.88
C TRP A 196 -26.53 -15.86 0.46
N PRO A 197 -25.32 -16.29 0.88
CA PRO A 197 -24.08 -15.59 0.51
C PRO A 197 -23.90 -15.49 -1.02
N TYR A 198 -24.33 -16.52 -1.76
CA TYR A 198 -24.28 -16.56 -3.22
C TYR A 198 -25.38 -15.71 -3.85
N VAL A 199 -26.63 -15.89 -3.41
CA VAL A 199 -27.76 -15.24 -4.08
C VAL A 199 -27.83 -13.75 -3.72
N ALA A 200 -27.45 -13.34 -2.52
CA ALA A 200 -27.38 -11.93 -2.14
C ALA A 200 -26.36 -11.15 -2.98
N GLY A 201 -25.17 -11.72 -3.22
CA GLY A 201 -24.17 -11.12 -4.10
C GLY A 201 -24.62 -11.06 -5.57
N ALA A 202 -25.29 -12.11 -6.06
CA ALA A 202 -25.86 -12.13 -7.40
C ALA A 202 -26.96 -11.07 -7.55
N LEU A 203 -27.89 -10.99 -6.60
CA LEU A 203 -28.93 -9.96 -6.52
C LEU A 203 -28.32 -8.55 -6.49
N ALA A 204 -27.28 -8.34 -5.68
CA ALA A 204 -26.59 -7.06 -5.61
C ALA A 204 -26.05 -6.65 -6.97
N THR A 205 -25.47 -7.58 -7.72
CA THR A 205 -24.95 -7.33 -9.08
C THR A 205 -26.08 -7.02 -10.06
N VAL A 206 -27.17 -7.79 -10.02
CA VAL A 206 -28.36 -7.56 -10.85
C VAL A 206 -28.97 -6.19 -10.56
N PHE A 207 -29.12 -5.82 -9.29
CA PHE A 207 -29.61 -4.50 -8.91
C PHE A 207 -28.66 -3.38 -9.34
N ALA A 208 -27.34 -3.57 -9.27
CA ALA A 208 -26.39 -2.59 -9.79
C ALA A 208 -26.56 -2.39 -11.31
N LEU A 209 -26.71 -3.48 -12.07
CA LEU A 209 -26.95 -3.44 -13.51
C LEU A 209 -28.34 -2.85 -13.86
N LEU A 210 -29.35 -3.13 -13.05
CA LEU A 210 -30.69 -2.56 -13.24
C LEU A 210 -30.67 -1.05 -12.98
N SER A 211 -30.05 -0.59 -11.90
CA SER A 211 -29.84 0.83 -11.61
C SER A 211 -29.12 1.52 -12.78
N PHE A 212 -28.14 0.85 -13.39
CA PHE A 212 -27.50 1.34 -14.61
C PHE A 212 -28.46 1.48 -15.78
N ALA A 213 -29.19 0.41 -16.10
CA ALA A 213 -30.13 0.40 -17.22
C ALA A 213 -31.14 1.55 -17.07
N VAL A 214 -31.70 1.73 -15.86
CA VAL A 214 -32.65 2.81 -15.55
C VAL A 214 -32.04 4.19 -15.79
N SER A 215 -30.75 4.38 -15.53
CA SER A 215 -30.07 5.67 -15.73
C SER A 215 -29.74 6.00 -17.20
N ARG A 216 -29.85 5.04 -18.13
CA ARG A 216 -29.57 5.25 -19.57
C ARG A 216 -30.86 5.30 -20.39
N ALA A 217 -30.87 6.14 -21.42
CA ALA A 217 -32.01 6.27 -22.34
C ALA A 217 -32.48 4.92 -22.94
N ALA A 218 -31.55 4.05 -23.33
CA ALA A 218 -31.86 2.72 -23.87
C ALA A 218 -32.40 1.73 -22.84
N GLY A 219 -32.04 1.86 -21.56
CA GLY A 219 -32.64 1.02 -20.52
C GLY A 219 -33.99 1.58 -20.05
N ARG A 220 -34.20 2.89 -20.16
CA ARG A 220 -35.53 3.51 -19.95
C ARG A 220 -36.58 3.02 -20.93
N SER A 221 -36.23 2.69 -22.18
CA SER A 221 -37.19 2.10 -23.12
C SER A 221 -37.61 0.68 -22.72
N VAL A 222 -36.68 -0.13 -22.22
CA VAL A 222 -36.98 -1.47 -21.67
C VAL A 222 -37.82 -1.36 -20.40
N LEU A 223 -37.49 -0.41 -19.52
CA LEU A 223 -38.28 -0.16 -18.32
C LEU A 223 -39.67 0.39 -18.65
N GLY A 224 -39.80 1.19 -19.69
CA GLY A 224 -41.08 1.71 -20.19
C GLY A 224 -42.03 0.60 -20.63
N TRP A 225 -41.50 -0.57 -21.04
CA TRP A 225 -42.31 -1.76 -21.30
C TRP A 225 -42.85 -2.40 -20.01
N LEU A 226 -42.03 -2.44 -18.95
CA LEU A 226 -42.40 -3.02 -17.66
C LEU A 226 -43.30 -2.11 -16.82
N THR A 227 -43.09 -0.80 -16.91
CA THR A 227 -43.84 0.23 -16.19
C THR A 227 -44.22 1.36 -17.15
N PRO A 228 -45.30 1.19 -17.94
CA PRO A 228 -45.78 2.21 -18.86
C PRO A 228 -46.17 3.48 -18.10
N GLY A 229 -45.71 4.64 -18.56
CA GLY A 229 -46.08 5.94 -18.00
C GLY A 229 -45.16 6.48 -16.89
N MET A 230 -44.03 5.84 -16.61
CA MET A 230 -43.04 6.36 -15.66
C MET A 230 -42.35 7.62 -16.22
N SER A 231 -42.37 8.70 -15.45
CA SER A 231 -41.66 9.93 -15.78
C SER A 231 -40.14 9.78 -15.65
N GLU A 232 -39.38 10.65 -16.32
CA GLU A 232 -37.91 10.66 -16.22
C GLU A 232 -37.42 10.87 -14.78
N LEU A 233 -38.12 11.71 -14.01
CA LEU A 233 -37.79 12.00 -12.63
C LEU A 233 -38.02 10.78 -11.71
N GLU A 234 -39.09 10.03 -11.96
CA GLU A 234 -39.38 8.76 -11.26
C GLU A 234 -38.37 7.68 -11.61
N ALA A 235 -37.96 7.58 -12.87
CA ALA A 235 -36.90 6.66 -13.30
C ALA A 235 -35.57 6.99 -12.58
N LEU A 236 -35.20 8.26 -12.48
CA LEU A 236 -34.00 8.67 -11.73
C LEU A 236 -34.11 8.34 -10.23
N SER A 237 -35.29 8.53 -9.63
CA SER A 237 -35.56 8.14 -8.24
C SER A 237 -35.41 6.63 -8.04
N LEU A 238 -35.99 5.84 -8.94
CA LEU A 238 -35.87 4.40 -8.96
C LEU A 238 -34.40 3.94 -9.04
N GLY A 239 -33.61 4.56 -9.92
CA GLY A 239 -32.19 4.26 -10.05
C GLY A 239 -31.45 4.39 -8.72
N LYS A 240 -31.76 5.43 -7.93
CA LYS A 240 -31.20 5.64 -6.59
C LYS A 240 -31.67 4.59 -5.58
N ILE A 241 -32.95 4.24 -5.60
CA ILE A 241 -33.52 3.21 -4.72
C ILE A 241 -32.86 1.86 -4.98
N VAL A 242 -32.84 1.42 -6.24
CA VAL A 242 -32.23 0.14 -6.65
C VAL A 242 -30.74 0.11 -6.32
N HIS A 243 -30.01 1.23 -6.48
CA HIS A 243 -28.62 1.37 -6.06
C HIS A 243 -28.44 1.14 -4.55
N GLY A 244 -29.34 1.70 -3.73
CA GLY A 244 -29.37 1.47 -2.28
C GLY A 244 -29.56 -0.01 -1.92
N TYR A 245 -30.52 -0.69 -2.56
CA TYR A 245 -30.74 -2.12 -2.34
C TYR A 245 -29.61 -3.01 -2.87
N SER A 246 -28.97 -2.63 -3.97
CA SER A 246 -27.75 -3.31 -4.44
C SER A 246 -26.65 -3.28 -3.38
N THR A 247 -26.43 -2.11 -2.77
CA THR A 247 -25.46 -1.93 -1.69
C THR A 247 -25.83 -2.74 -0.46
N LEU A 248 -27.09 -2.68 -0.04
CA LEU A 248 -27.60 -3.41 1.11
C LEU A 248 -27.46 -4.93 0.91
N ALA A 249 -27.84 -5.45 -0.25
CA ALA A 249 -27.75 -6.87 -0.56
C ALA A 249 -26.29 -7.37 -0.56
N ALA A 250 -25.36 -6.59 -1.12
CA ALA A 250 -23.93 -6.93 -1.08
C ALA A 250 -23.40 -6.98 0.36
N LEU A 251 -23.71 -5.96 1.17
CA LEU A 251 -23.26 -5.90 2.56
C LEU A 251 -23.88 -7.02 3.42
N LEU A 252 -25.17 -7.32 3.24
CA LEU A 252 -25.83 -8.44 3.94
C LEU A 252 -25.22 -9.79 3.54
N GLY A 253 -24.93 -9.99 2.24
CA GLY A 253 -24.28 -11.19 1.74
C GLY A 253 -22.87 -11.37 2.32
N MET A 254 -22.11 -10.29 2.49
CA MET A 254 -20.79 -10.33 3.15
C MET A 254 -20.89 -10.52 4.67
N ALA A 255 -21.84 -9.85 5.33
CA ALA A 255 -21.96 -9.85 6.78
C ALA A 255 -22.40 -11.21 7.33
N ILE A 256 -23.26 -11.94 6.61
CA ILE A 256 -23.77 -13.22 7.09
C ILE A 256 -22.69 -14.28 7.24
N THR A 257 -21.64 -14.22 6.41
CA THR A 257 -20.56 -15.21 6.45
C THR A 257 -19.59 -14.95 7.60
N GLN A 258 -19.80 -13.88 8.37
CA GLN A 258 -18.95 -13.43 9.48
C GLN A 258 -17.48 -13.23 9.06
N ALA A 259 -17.23 -13.11 7.75
CA ALA A 259 -15.90 -13.12 7.16
C ALA A 259 -15.06 -14.35 7.56
N ASP A 260 -15.67 -15.51 7.82
CA ASP A 260 -14.92 -16.75 8.10
C ASP A 260 -14.30 -17.31 6.80
N PRO A 261 -12.97 -17.30 6.64
CA PRO A 261 -12.33 -17.79 5.42
C PRO A 261 -12.39 -19.32 5.27
N ARG A 262 -12.83 -20.08 6.30
CA ARG A 262 -12.87 -21.56 6.24
C ARG A 262 -13.95 -22.08 5.29
N THR A 263 -15.01 -21.31 5.10
CA THR A 263 -16.15 -21.67 4.29
C THR A 263 -16.04 -21.02 2.90
N ILE A 264 -16.48 -21.73 1.85
CA ILE A 264 -16.33 -21.28 0.45
C ILE A 264 -17.31 -20.16 0.07
N ASP A 265 -18.38 -20.04 0.84
CA ASP A 265 -19.39 -18.99 0.71
C ASP A 265 -18.81 -17.60 0.99
N THR A 266 -17.88 -17.45 1.95
CA THR A 266 -17.22 -16.17 2.27
C THR A 266 -16.51 -15.53 1.08
N PRO A 267 -15.48 -16.16 0.46
CA PRO A 267 -14.78 -15.54 -0.67
C PRO A 267 -15.71 -15.30 -1.87
N VAL A 268 -16.70 -16.17 -2.10
CA VAL A 268 -17.67 -15.99 -3.19
C VAL A 268 -18.60 -14.80 -2.94
N ALA A 269 -19.12 -14.66 -1.72
CA ALA A 269 -19.98 -13.52 -1.35
C ALA A 269 -19.22 -12.19 -1.45
N PHE A 270 -17.97 -12.16 -0.98
CA PHE A 270 -17.10 -10.99 -1.11
C PHE A 270 -16.76 -10.68 -2.58
N ALA A 271 -16.49 -11.69 -3.41
CA ALA A 271 -16.25 -11.50 -4.83
C ALA A 271 -17.46 -10.93 -5.57
N LEU A 272 -18.66 -11.47 -5.32
CA LEU A 272 -19.90 -10.98 -5.92
C LEU A 272 -20.28 -9.59 -5.42
N GLY A 273 -20.11 -9.30 -4.13
CA GLY A 273 -20.35 -7.97 -3.59
C GLY A 273 -19.34 -6.94 -4.12
N THR A 274 -18.08 -7.32 -4.26
CA THR A 274 -17.05 -6.49 -4.93
C THR A 274 -17.38 -6.24 -6.39
N LEU A 275 -17.90 -7.23 -7.11
CA LEU A 275 -18.40 -7.06 -8.47
C LEU A 275 -19.56 -6.05 -8.52
N ALA A 276 -20.53 -6.17 -7.61
CA ALA A 276 -21.64 -5.23 -7.51
C ALA A 276 -21.17 -3.79 -7.25
N PHE A 277 -20.25 -3.59 -6.29
CA PHE A 277 -19.65 -2.28 -6.04
C PHE A 277 -18.81 -1.78 -7.23
N GLY A 278 -18.14 -2.68 -7.95
CA GLY A 278 -17.38 -2.37 -9.15
C GLY A 278 -18.26 -1.89 -10.30
N VAL A 279 -19.42 -2.54 -10.50
CA VAL A 279 -20.46 -2.08 -11.43
C VAL A 279 -20.89 -0.68 -11.00
N GLN A 280 -21.35 -0.49 -9.76
CA GLN A 280 -21.77 0.81 -9.24
C GLN A 280 -20.71 1.93 -9.43
N ALA A 281 -19.44 1.61 -9.15
CA ALA A 281 -18.32 2.53 -9.31
C ALA A 281 -18.11 2.92 -10.79
N ALA A 282 -18.24 1.95 -11.71
CA ALA A 282 -18.16 2.18 -13.15
C ALA A 282 -19.30 3.09 -13.65
N LEU A 283 -20.46 3.09 -12.99
CA LEU A 283 -21.58 3.99 -13.30
C LEU A 283 -21.39 5.41 -12.75
N GLY A 284 -20.31 5.66 -12.03
CA GLY A 284 -20.02 6.97 -11.46
C GLY A 284 -20.58 7.19 -10.06
N SER A 285 -21.13 6.16 -9.39
CA SER A 285 -21.56 6.29 -8.00
C SER A 285 -20.37 6.57 -7.08
N GLY A 286 -20.44 7.68 -6.31
CA GLY A 286 -19.40 8.04 -5.34
C GLY A 286 -19.24 7.02 -4.23
N SER A 287 -20.35 6.55 -3.64
CA SER A 287 -20.34 5.52 -2.61
C SER A 287 -19.87 4.17 -3.16
N GLY A 288 -20.32 3.81 -4.37
CA GLY A 288 -19.86 2.60 -5.06
C GLY A 288 -18.34 2.59 -5.27
N ARG A 289 -17.72 3.73 -5.61
CA ARG A 289 -16.25 3.85 -5.73
C ARG A 289 -15.52 3.59 -4.41
N VAL A 290 -16.01 4.15 -3.30
CA VAL A 290 -15.40 3.96 -1.97
C VAL A 290 -15.57 2.51 -1.51
N LEU A 291 -16.77 1.94 -1.67
CA LEU A 291 -17.03 0.56 -1.29
C LEU A 291 -16.23 -0.43 -2.14
N PHE A 292 -16.14 -0.21 -3.45
CA PHE A 292 -15.30 -1.03 -4.33
C PHE A 292 -13.82 -0.95 -3.92
N LEU A 293 -13.34 0.26 -3.61
CA LEU A 293 -11.98 0.49 -3.15
C LEU A 293 -11.64 -0.32 -1.90
N LEU A 294 -12.57 -0.43 -0.94
CA LEU A 294 -12.39 -1.19 0.31
C LEU A 294 -12.64 -2.69 0.14
N ALA A 295 -13.57 -3.08 -0.73
CA ALA A 295 -13.99 -4.46 -0.90
C ALA A 295 -12.97 -5.31 -1.68
N VAL A 296 -12.21 -4.71 -2.61
CA VAL A 296 -11.16 -5.42 -3.37
C VAL A 296 -10.09 -6.03 -2.44
N PRO A 297 -9.43 -5.27 -1.55
CA PRO A 297 -8.48 -5.84 -0.59
C PRO A 297 -9.10 -6.95 0.26
N ALA A 298 -10.28 -6.71 0.83
CA ALA A 298 -10.97 -7.68 1.68
C ALA A 298 -11.24 -8.99 0.93
N THR A 299 -11.69 -8.91 -0.32
CA THR A 299 -11.95 -10.08 -1.17
C THR A 299 -10.67 -10.83 -1.49
N VAL A 300 -9.61 -10.12 -1.87
CA VAL A 300 -8.30 -10.74 -2.16
C VAL A 300 -7.78 -11.47 -0.93
N HIS A 301 -7.86 -10.85 0.25
CA HIS A 301 -7.45 -11.45 1.51
C HIS A 301 -8.24 -12.70 1.84
N LEU A 302 -9.57 -12.60 1.90
CA LEU A 302 -10.44 -13.74 2.25
C LEU A 302 -10.28 -14.90 1.27
N THR A 303 -10.14 -14.61 -0.02
CA THR A 303 -9.90 -15.63 -1.04
C THR A 303 -8.55 -16.29 -0.85
N ALA A 304 -7.48 -15.53 -0.61
CA ALA A 304 -6.17 -16.08 -0.36
C ALA A 304 -6.16 -16.93 0.92
N PHE A 305 -6.75 -16.45 2.02
CA PHE A 305 -6.88 -17.21 3.27
C PHE A 305 -7.68 -18.50 3.05
N HIS A 306 -8.79 -18.44 2.33
CA HIS A 306 -9.58 -19.63 2.00
C HIS A 306 -8.75 -20.67 1.25
N VAL A 307 -8.05 -20.24 0.19
CA VAL A 307 -7.17 -21.11 -0.61
C VAL A 307 -6.03 -21.67 0.26
N GLY A 308 -5.41 -20.83 1.09
CA GLY A 308 -4.34 -21.25 2.01
C GLY A 308 -4.80 -22.28 3.04
N ILE A 309 -5.99 -22.12 3.60
CA ILE A 309 -6.61 -23.10 4.51
C ILE A 309 -6.92 -24.41 3.79
N ARG A 310 -7.42 -24.36 2.55
CA ARG A 310 -7.77 -25.56 1.78
C ARG A 310 -6.57 -26.34 1.29
N LEU A 311 -5.50 -25.64 0.92
CA LEU A 311 -4.25 -26.24 0.47
C LEU A 311 -3.33 -26.61 1.64
N ALA A 312 -3.78 -26.46 2.89
CA ALA A 312 -3.03 -26.59 4.14
C ALA A 312 -1.76 -27.46 4.03
N THR A 313 -0.63 -26.81 3.79
CA THR A 313 0.66 -27.46 3.58
C THR A 313 1.40 -27.76 4.89
N GLY A 314 0.71 -27.67 6.05
CA GLY A 314 1.34 -27.75 7.38
C GLY A 314 2.24 -26.56 7.74
N ARG A 315 2.21 -25.48 6.95
CA ARG A 315 3.02 -24.27 7.14
C ARG A 315 2.33 -23.28 8.10
N PRO A 316 3.11 -22.42 8.80
CA PRO A 316 2.56 -21.38 9.67
C PRO A 316 1.65 -20.42 8.89
N GLN A 317 0.64 -19.85 9.54
CA GLN A 317 -0.39 -19.01 8.89
C GLN A 317 0.22 -17.76 8.25
N GLU A 318 1.31 -17.26 8.81
CA GLU A 318 2.07 -16.10 8.35
C GLU A 318 2.70 -16.33 6.97
N ALA A 319 2.89 -17.59 6.54
CA ALA A 319 3.46 -17.92 5.24
C ALA A 319 2.63 -17.40 4.04
N ILE A 320 1.38 -16.96 4.29
CA ILE A 320 0.53 -16.34 3.27
C ILE A 320 0.90 -14.88 2.96
N LEU A 321 1.58 -14.19 3.88
CA LEU A 321 1.88 -12.76 3.78
C LEU A 321 2.62 -12.36 2.49
N PRO A 322 3.64 -13.10 2.00
CA PRO A 322 4.29 -12.78 0.74
C PRO A 322 3.34 -12.86 -0.47
N ALA A 323 2.40 -13.83 -0.47
CA ALA A 323 1.43 -13.98 -1.55
C ALA A 323 0.36 -12.87 -1.51
N LEU A 324 -0.09 -12.46 -0.32
CA LEU A 324 -0.95 -11.28 -0.14
C LEU A 324 -0.26 -10.03 -0.65
N ALA A 325 0.98 -9.78 -0.22
CA ALA A 325 1.76 -8.63 -0.63
C ALA A 325 1.94 -8.55 -2.15
N ALA A 326 2.22 -9.68 -2.80
CA ALA A 326 2.33 -9.77 -4.24
C ALA A 326 1.00 -9.43 -4.94
N SER A 327 -0.11 -10.00 -4.45
CA SER A 327 -1.45 -9.76 -4.98
C SER A 327 -1.86 -8.30 -4.84
N MET A 328 -1.61 -7.70 -3.67
CA MET A 328 -1.90 -6.29 -3.39
C MET A 328 -1.01 -5.35 -4.19
N ALA A 329 0.28 -5.68 -4.40
CA ALA A 329 1.17 -4.90 -5.25
C ALA A 329 0.70 -4.92 -6.71
N LEU A 330 0.26 -6.07 -7.23
CA LEU A 330 -0.31 -6.19 -8.57
C LEU A 330 -1.61 -5.40 -8.71
N ALA A 331 -2.51 -5.49 -7.71
CA ALA A 331 -3.73 -4.69 -7.67
C ALA A 331 -3.42 -3.17 -7.63
N ALA A 332 -2.39 -2.76 -6.89
CA ALA A 332 -1.91 -1.39 -6.84
C ALA A 332 -1.41 -0.92 -8.22
N LEU A 333 -0.60 -1.73 -8.90
CA LEU A 333 -0.10 -1.43 -10.25
C LEU A 333 -1.22 -1.32 -11.28
N LEU A 334 -2.17 -2.26 -11.26
CA LEU A 334 -3.33 -2.25 -12.16
C LEU A 334 -4.22 -1.03 -11.92
N SER A 335 -4.49 -0.69 -10.65
CA SER A 335 -5.30 0.48 -10.31
C SER A 335 -4.64 1.80 -10.71
N GLU A 336 -3.31 1.91 -10.59
CA GLU A 336 -2.52 3.05 -11.07
C GLU A 336 -2.57 3.15 -12.61
N ARG A 337 -2.43 2.03 -13.34
CA ARG A 337 -2.53 1.99 -14.81
C ARG A 337 -3.90 2.39 -15.32
N VAL A 338 -4.97 1.87 -14.71
CA VAL A 338 -6.34 2.24 -15.05
C VAL A 338 -6.64 3.70 -14.68
N GLY A 339 -6.16 4.15 -13.52
CA GLY A 339 -6.32 5.52 -13.03
C GLY A 339 -5.63 6.56 -13.91
N SER A 340 -4.39 6.31 -14.30
CA SER A 340 -3.62 7.18 -15.20
C SER A 340 -4.25 7.28 -16.60
N TRP A 341 -4.71 6.16 -17.15
CA TRP A 341 -5.45 6.15 -18.42
C TRP A 341 -6.73 6.98 -18.38
N ARG A 342 -7.49 6.91 -17.28
CA ARG A 342 -8.71 7.73 -17.09
C ARG A 342 -8.42 9.21 -16.82
N LYS A 343 -7.32 9.53 -16.12
CA LYS A 343 -6.91 10.92 -15.88
C LYS A 343 -6.60 11.66 -17.19
N GLY A 344 -6.02 10.98 -18.17
CA GLY A 344 -5.83 11.51 -19.53
C GLY A 344 -7.13 11.91 -20.24
N ARG A 345 -8.29 11.43 -19.75
CA ARG A 345 -9.64 11.76 -20.26
C ARG A 345 -10.41 12.74 -19.37
N GLY A 346 -9.75 13.39 -18.41
CA GLY A 346 -10.37 14.42 -17.56
C GLY A 346 -11.15 13.91 -16.34
N HIS A 347 -11.11 12.61 -16.03
CA HIS A 347 -11.75 12.05 -14.83
C HIS A 347 -10.74 11.86 -13.68
N LEU A 348 -10.99 12.51 -12.54
CA LEU A 348 -10.07 12.56 -11.41
C LEU A 348 -10.31 11.45 -10.36
N GLY A 349 -9.20 10.90 -9.84
CA GLY A 349 -9.04 10.68 -8.39
C GLY A 349 -8.92 9.23 -7.90
N THR A 350 -9.92 8.38 -8.15
CA THR A 350 -10.09 7.17 -7.32
C THR A 350 -9.13 6.03 -7.62
N GLY A 351 -8.75 5.80 -8.89
CA GLY A 351 -7.76 4.76 -9.23
C GLY A 351 -6.37 5.07 -8.70
N ILE A 352 -6.00 6.35 -8.66
CA ILE A 352 -4.75 6.83 -8.07
C ILE A 352 -4.76 6.65 -6.55
N LEU A 353 -5.86 7.00 -5.88
CA LEU A 353 -6.01 6.77 -4.44
C LEU A 353 -5.91 5.26 -4.11
N ALA A 354 -6.57 4.41 -4.92
CA ALA A 354 -6.48 2.96 -4.82
C ALA A 354 -5.05 2.46 -4.92
N GLY A 355 -4.29 2.94 -5.90
CA GLY A 355 -2.87 2.60 -6.08
C GLY A 355 -2.04 2.86 -4.82
N HIS A 356 -2.26 3.98 -4.11
CA HIS A 356 -1.53 4.24 -2.86
C HIS A 356 -1.97 3.35 -1.71
N LEU A 357 -3.27 3.20 -1.51
CA LEU A 357 -3.78 2.39 -0.39
C LEU A 357 -3.34 0.94 -0.54
N TYR A 358 -3.47 0.38 -1.76
CA TYR A 358 -3.06 -0.98 -2.05
C TYR A 358 -1.54 -1.13 -2.02
N GLY A 359 -0.79 -0.13 -2.50
CA GLY A 359 0.67 -0.14 -2.42
C GLY A 359 1.20 -0.05 -0.98
N ALA A 360 0.55 0.74 -0.12
CA ALA A 360 0.88 0.83 1.30
C ALA A 360 0.56 -0.48 2.03
N LEU A 361 -0.61 -1.06 1.75
CA LEU A 361 -1.01 -2.34 2.31
C LEU A 361 -0.04 -3.47 1.89
N ALA A 362 0.30 -3.54 0.60
CA ALA A 362 1.28 -4.48 0.09
C ALA A 362 2.66 -4.31 0.75
N ALA A 363 3.11 -3.07 0.99
CA ALA A 363 4.38 -2.81 1.66
C ALA A 363 4.36 -3.26 3.13
N LEU A 364 3.25 -3.06 3.84
CA LEU A 364 3.07 -3.51 5.23
C LEU A 364 3.04 -5.03 5.33
N GLU A 365 2.26 -5.70 4.47
CA GLU A 365 2.19 -7.16 4.38
C GLU A 365 3.55 -7.76 4.03
N TRP A 366 4.27 -7.14 3.09
CA TRP A 366 5.59 -7.60 2.70
C TRP A 366 6.60 -7.47 3.85
N ALA A 367 6.61 -6.32 4.54
CA ALA A 367 7.46 -6.12 5.70
C ALA A 367 7.14 -7.08 6.84
N ALA A 368 5.85 -7.33 7.11
CA ALA A 368 5.41 -8.32 8.08
C ALA A 368 5.83 -9.74 7.68
N GLY A 369 5.69 -10.10 6.40
CA GLY A 369 6.15 -11.37 5.85
C GLY A 369 7.64 -11.56 6.08
N LEU A 370 8.46 -10.56 5.77
CA LEU A 370 9.92 -10.60 5.98
C LEU A 370 10.32 -10.77 7.44
N ALA A 371 9.52 -10.24 8.38
CA ALA A 371 9.80 -10.32 9.81
C ALA A 371 9.35 -11.67 10.43
N LEU A 372 8.24 -12.24 9.94
CA LEU A 372 7.57 -13.37 10.58
C LEU A 372 7.80 -14.73 9.89
N VAL A 373 8.18 -14.74 8.61
CA VAL A 373 8.25 -15.96 7.80
C VAL A 373 9.68 -16.32 7.46
N GLN A 374 10.05 -17.60 7.65
CA GLN A 374 11.24 -18.19 7.04
C GLN A 374 10.92 -18.62 5.61
N PHE A 375 11.50 -17.93 4.64
CA PHE A 375 11.09 -18.10 3.25
C PHE A 375 11.64 -19.40 2.68
N HIS A 376 10.76 -20.10 1.98
CA HIS A 376 11.10 -21.17 1.05
C HIS A 376 11.17 -20.59 -0.37
N THR A 377 11.59 -21.39 -1.36
CA THR A 377 11.76 -20.95 -2.75
C THR A 377 10.49 -20.29 -3.33
N SER A 378 9.30 -20.81 -3.01
CA SER A 378 8.02 -20.24 -3.44
C SER A 378 7.77 -18.85 -2.84
N ASP A 379 8.12 -18.64 -1.58
CA ASP A 379 7.84 -17.38 -0.88
C ASP A 379 8.81 -16.29 -1.33
N LEU A 380 10.05 -16.67 -1.67
CA LEU A 380 11.01 -15.81 -2.34
C LEU A 380 10.48 -15.33 -3.68
N ALA A 381 9.84 -16.21 -4.47
CA ALA A 381 9.21 -15.82 -5.73
C ALA A 381 8.09 -14.79 -5.50
N PHE A 382 7.20 -15.02 -4.53
CA PHE A 382 6.15 -14.06 -4.19
C PHE A 382 6.73 -12.73 -3.66
N SER A 383 7.74 -12.78 -2.79
CA SER A 383 8.47 -11.60 -2.32
C SER A 383 9.12 -10.82 -3.47
N PHE A 384 9.69 -11.52 -4.44
CA PHE A 384 10.24 -10.91 -5.65
C PHE A 384 9.17 -10.20 -6.46
N VAL A 385 8.02 -10.86 -6.69
CA VAL A 385 6.88 -10.25 -7.38
C VAL A 385 6.39 -9.01 -6.62
N ALA A 386 6.23 -9.09 -5.30
CA ALA A 386 5.82 -7.96 -4.46
C ALA A 386 6.79 -6.78 -4.58
N GLY A 387 8.08 -7.03 -4.32
CA GLY A 387 9.13 -6.00 -4.35
C GLY A 387 9.29 -5.37 -5.74
N ALA A 388 9.39 -6.19 -6.79
CA ALA A 388 9.55 -5.69 -8.17
C ALA A 388 8.32 -4.89 -8.64
N THR A 389 7.12 -5.35 -8.28
CA THR A 389 5.87 -4.66 -8.64
C THR A 389 5.74 -3.34 -7.89
N LEU A 390 6.09 -3.29 -6.60
CA LEU A 390 6.13 -2.04 -5.83
C LEU A 390 7.17 -1.06 -6.39
N THR A 391 8.38 -1.53 -6.72
CA THR A 391 9.39 -0.69 -7.38
C THR A 391 8.85 -0.12 -8.70
N LEU A 392 8.25 -0.96 -9.55
CA LEU A 392 7.69 -0.53 -10.83
C LEU A 392 6.55 0.49 -10.66
N LEU A 393 5.61 0.21 -9.76
CA LEU A 393 4.49 1.09 -9.41
C LEU A 393 5.00 2.48 -9.04
N TRP A 394 5.93 2.55 -8.09
CA TRP A 394 6.45 3.82 -7.60
C TRP A 394 7.33 4.54 -8.63
N CYS A 395 8.04 3.82 -9.50
CA CYS A 395 8.75 4.39 -10.64
C CYS A 395 7.80 5.05 -11.65
N ILE A 396 6.75 4.34 -12.10
CA ILE A 396 5.75 4.89 -13.02
C ILE A 396 5.15 6.17 -12.43
N ARG A 397 4.88 6.14 -11.11
CA ARG A 397 4.29 7.26 -10.40
C ARG A 397 5.24 8.44 -10.22
N ALA A 398 6.52 8.19 -9.96
CA ALA A 398 7.55 9.23 -9.92
C ALA A 398 7.64 9.95 -11.26
N GLN A 399 7.62 9.20 -12.36
CA GLN A 399 7.62 9.76 -13.72
C GLN A 399 6.35 10.58 -13.99
N ALA A 400 5.17 10.06 -13.62
CA ALA A 400 3.90 10.74 -13.87
C ALA A 400 3.67 11.99 -13.00
N SER A 401 4.21 12.02 -11.77
CA SER A 401 4.05 13.13 -10.83
C SER A 401 5.18 14.17 -10.88
N GLY A 402 6.35 13.80 -11.39
CA GLY A 402 7.57 14.61 -11.28
C GLY A 402 8.11 14.73 -9.85
N SER A 403 7.48 14.07 -8.86
CA SER A 403 7.87 14.14 -7.46
C SER A 403 8.99 13.16 -7.13
N ALA A 404 9.91 13.58 -6.26
CA ALA A 404 10.99 12.72 -5.77
C ALA A 404 10.51 11.66 -4.77
N LEU A 405 9.39 11.88 -4.06
CA LEU A 405 8.93 10.97 -3.00
C LEU A 405 8.61 9.55 -3.54
N PRO A 406 7.85 9.37 -4.64
CA PRO A 406 7.66 8.04 -5.21
C PRO A 406 8.98 7.41 -5.72
N ALA A 407 9.93 8.20 -6.21
CA ALA A 407 11.22 7.65 -6.62
C ALA A 407 12.03 7.13 -5.41
N TRP A 408 11.95 7.80 -4.26
CA TRP A 408 12.49 7.29 -2.99
C TRP A 408 11.82 6.00 -2.55
N LEU A 409 10.49 5.91 -2.64
CA LEU A 409 9.75 4.67 -2.32
C LEU A 409 10.10 3.53 -3.28
N ALA A 410 10.30 3.82 -4.56
CA ALA A 410 10.72 2.83 -5.55
C ALA A 410 12.10 2.26 -5.23
N GLN A 411 13.04 3.15 -4.88
CA GLN A 411 14.39 2.76 -4.45
C GLN A 411 14.36 1.98 -3.14
N LEU A 412 13.56 2.40 -2.17
CA LEU A 412 13.40 1.67 -0.90
C LEU A 412 12.86 0.26 -1.16
N ALA A 413 11.79 0.12 -1.96
CA ALA A 413 11.25 -1.18 -2.33
C ALA A 413 12.28 -2.07 -3.04
N PHE A 414 13.11 -1.49 -3.93
CA PHE A 414 14.16 -2.22 -4.62
C PHE A 414 15.26 -2.69 -3.66
N LEU A 415 15.68 -1.84 -2.72
CA LEU A 415 16.69 -2.20 -1.72
C LEU A 415 16.16 -3.22 -0.70
N THR A 416 14.89 -3.11 -0.30
CA THR A 416 14.21 -4.11 0.53
C THR A 416 14.09 -5.44 -0.21
N LEU A 417 13.90 -5.43 -1.53
CA LEU A 417 13.90 -6.66 -2.33
C LEU A 417 15.26 -7.35 -2.29
N TYR A 418 16.34 -6.60 -2.51
CA TYR A 418 17.70 -7.13 -2.34
C TYR A 418 17.92 -7.69 -0.93
N ALA A 419 17.54 -6.92 0.10
CA ALA A 419 17.66 -7.35 1.49
C ALA A 419 16.82 -8.61 1.79
N SER A 420 15.65 -8.76 1.19
CA SER A 420 14.80 -9.95 1.35
C SER A 420 15.49 -11.21 0.85
N VAL A 421 16.08 -11.16 -0.35
CA VAL A 421 16.85 -12.27 -0.91
C VAL A 421 18.03 -12.57 0.00
N ARG A 422 18.72 -11.54 0.51
CA ARG A 422 19.90 -11.74 1.34
C ARG A 422 19.61 -12.31 2.73
N LEU A 423 18.56 -11.84 3.40
CA LEU A 423 18.19 -12.33 4.74
C LEU A 423 17.68 -13.77 4.71
N GLN A 424 17.10 -14.18 3.57
CA GLN A 424 16.37 -15.43 3.46
C GLN A 424 17.15 -16.52 2.68
N THR A 425 18.19 -16.15 1.94
CA THR A 425 19.01 -17.09 1.16
C THR A 425 20.48 -17.05 1.56
N ASP A 426 21.15 -18.18 1.37
CA ASP A 426 22.61 -18.31 1.53
C ASP A 426 23.36 -18.04 0.22
N TRP A 427 22.70 -17.48 -0.80
CA TRP A 427 23.25 -17.36 -2.16
C TRP A 427 24.52 -16.49 -2.22
N LEU A 428 24.60 -15.47 -1.37
CA LEU A 428 25.76 -14.55 -1.30
C LEU A 428 26.64 -14.79 -0.06
N GLY A 429 26.43 -15.91 0.64
CA GLY A 429 27.12 -16.28 1.88
C GLY A 429 26.16 -16.58 3.03
N PRO A 430 26.66 -17.04 4.19
CA PRO A 430 25.84 -17.41 5.33
C PRO A 430 24.86 -16.31 5.73
N ARG A 431 23.58 -16.64 5.92
CA ARG A 431 22.52 -15.70 6.32
C ARG A 431 22.93 -14.79 7.47
N GLY A 432 22.74 -13.49 7.30
CA GLY A 432 22.92 -12.48 8.35
C GLY A 432 24.37 -12.22 8.79
N GLN A 433 25.36 -12.89 8.20
CA GLN A 433 26.76 -12.65 8.48
C GLN A 433 27.35 -11.62 7.51
N ARG A 434 28.24 -10.78 8.02
CA ARG A 434 29.06 -9.89 7.18
C ARG A 434 29.98 -10.73 6.33
N GLY A 435 30.06 -10.43 5.04
CA GLY A 435 30.90 -11.17 4.12
C GLY A 435 31.27 -10.36 2.89
N ASP A 436 32.37 -10.74 2.26
CA ASP A 436 32.89 -10.09 1.06
C ASP A 436 31.89 -10.15 -0.10
N GLY A 437 31.03 -11.18 -0.15
CA GLY A 437 29.95 -11.29 -1.13
C GLY A 437 28.90 -10.19 -1.03
N ASP A 438 28.53 -9.79 0.19
CA ASP A 438 27.58 -8.69 0.43
C ASP A 438 28.18 -7.33 0.12
N SER A 439 29.45 -7.15 0.47
CA SER A 439 30.21 -5.97 0.12
C SER A 439 30.30 -5.82 -1.40
N LEU A 440 30.61 -6.92 -2.12
CA LEU A 440 30.67 -6.93 -3.58
C LEU A 440 29.30 -6.63 -4.20
N ALA A 441 28.23 -7.30 -3.76
CA ALA A 441 26.90 -7.10 -4.32
C ALA A 441 26.37 -5.68 -4.10
N THR A 442 26.60 -5.09 -2.92
CA THR A 442 26.25 -3.68 -2.65
C THR A 442 27.11 -2.70 -3.44
N LEU A 443 28.39 -3.00 -3.68
CA LEU A 443 29.26 -2.21 -4.55
C LEU A 443 28.79 -2.26 -6.01
N VAL A 444 28.50 -3.45 -6.54
CA VAL A 444 27.94 -3.64 -7.89
C VAL A 444 26.64 -2.87 -8.04
N LEU A 445 25.77 -2.94 -7.04
CA LEU A 445 24.53 -2.17 -7.05
C LEU A 445 24.80 -0.66 -7.01
N GLY A 446 25.79 -0.21 -6.23
CA GLY A 446 26.28 1.15 -6.25
C GLY A 446 26.67 1.60 -7.65
N VAL A 447 27.47 0.80 -8.37
CA VAL A 447 27.89 1.07 -9.76
C VAL A 447 26.69 1.17 -10.71
N LEU A 448 25.71 0.26 -10.58
CA LEU A 448 24.47 0.33 -11.36
C LEU A 448 23.70 1.62 -11.10
N PHE A 449 23.60 2.07 -9.84
CA PHE A 449 22.96 3.34 -9.49
C PHE A 449 23.76 4.56 -9.94
N LEU A 450 25.10 4.49 -10.01
CA LEU A 450 25.92 5.52 -10.63
C LEU A 450 25.64 5.62 -12.13
N GLY A 451 25.57 4.49 -12.83
CA GLY A 451 25.14 4.42 -14.22
C GLY A 451 23.74 5.02 -14.40
N LEU A 452 22.77 4.60 -13.59
CA LEU A 452 21.41 5.14 -13.61
C LEU A 452 21.39 6.65 -13.33
N HIS A 453 22.18 7.14 -12.37
CA HIS A 453 22.30 8.56 -12.06
C HIS A 453 22.82 9.36 -13.27
N THR A 454 23.83 8.84 -13.99
CA THR A 454 24.33 9.50 -15.21
C THR A 454 23.26 9.57 -16.30
N VAL A 455 22.47 8.50 -16.49
CA VAL A 455 21.37 8.46 -17.46
C VAL A 455 20.26 9.43 -17.06
N VAL A 456 19.84 9.41 -15.80
CA VAL A 456 18.81 10.31 -15.24
C VAL A 456 19.23 11.79 -15.38
N LYS A 457 20.51 12.09 -15.14
CA LYS A 457 21.06 13.44 -15.34
C LYS A 457 21.05 13.87 -16.81
N ARG A 458 21.26 12.94 -17.75
CA ARG A 458 21.20 13.22 -19.20
C ARG A 458 19.77 13.39 -19.72
N LEU A 459 18.83 12.61 -19.19
CA LEU A 459 17.40 12.66 -19.55
C LEU A 459 16.63 13.77 -18.83
N ASP A 460 17.30 14.55 -17.97
CA ASP A 460 16.72 15.60 -17.12
C ASP A 460 15.42 15.16 -16.41
N ALA A 461 15.46 13.99 -15.76
CA ALA A 461 14.33 13.48 -14.99
C ALA A 461 14.46 13.88 -13.51
N PRO A 462 13.90 15.04 -13.07
CA PRO A 462 14.17 15.60 -11.74
C PRO A 462 13.74 14.69 -10.59
N ALA A 463 12.65 13.93 -10.78
CA ALA A 463 12.11 13.00 -9.80
C ALA A 463 13.13 11.96 -9.32
N PHE A 464 13.97 11.45 -10.23
CA PHE A 464 14.93 10.38 -9.94
C PHE A 464 16.33 10.89 -9.60
N ARG A 465 16.61 12.18 -9.82
CA ARG A 465 17.98 12.71 -9.72
C ARG A 465 18.57 12.58 -8.32
N GLN A 466 17.82 12.94 -7.29
CA GLN A 466 18.29 12.90 -5.90
C GLN A 466 18.33 11.47 -5.32
N PRO A 467 17.29 10.61 -5.49
CA PRO A 467 17.34 9.22 -5.03
C PRO A 467 18.52 8.44 -5.64
N THR A 468 18.68 8.47 -6.97
CA THR A 468 19.76 7.74 -7.65
C THR A 468 21.15 8.23 -7.23
N ARG A 469 21.32 9.55 -7.03
CA ARG A 469 22.56 10.13 -6.50
C ARG A 469 22.85 9.61 -5.09
N PHE A 470 21.84 9.62 -4.22
CA PHE A 470 21.99 9.13 -2.86
C PHE A 470 22.33 7.64 -2.84
N ALA A 471 21.67 6.82 -3.66
CA ALA A 471 21.98 5.40 -3.81
C ALA A 471 23.45 5.19 -4.22
N ALA A 472 23.90 5.91 -5.25
CA ALA A 472 25.26 5.85 -5.76
C ALA A 472 26.30 6.29 -4.71
N LEU A 473 25.92 7.17 -3.77
CA LEU A 473 26.80 7.60 -2.67
C LEU A 473 26.77 6.63 -1.47
N ALA A 474 25.58 6.18 -1.08
CA ALA A 474 25.36 5.43 0.16
C ALA A 474 25.73 3.95 0.04
N LEU A 475 25.43 3.31 -1.10
CA LEU A 475 25.67 1.87 -1.28
C LEU A 475 27.16 1.47 -1.16
N PRO A 476 28.14 2.23 -1.69
CA PRO A 476 29.55 1.95 -1.45
C PRO A 476 29.97 2.11 0.01
N VAL A 477 29.33 3.03 0.75
CA VAL A 477 29.58 3.17 2.20
C VAL A 477 29.01 1.97 2.95
N VAL A 478 27.81 1.53 2.59
CA VAL A 478 27.22 0.29 3.13
C VAL A 478 28.12 -0.91 2.79
N SER A 479 28.64 -0.98 1.57
CA SER A 479 29.61 -2.00 1.14
C SER A 479 30.85 -2.04 2.03
N ALA A 480 31.41 -0.88 2.41
CA ALA A 480 32.52 -0.80 3.35
C ALA A 480 32.15 -1.30 4.76
N LEU A 481 30.94 -1.01 5.24
CA LEU A 481 30.45 -1.43 6.55
C LEU A 481 30.15 -2.93 6.64
N LEU A 482 29.87 -3.56 5.50
CA LEU A 482 29.59 -5.00 5.38
C LEU A 482 30.85 -5.85 5.20
N LEU A 483 32.02 -5.25 5.01
CA LEU A 483 33.28 -5.98 4.93
C LEU A 483 33.58 -6.76 6.22
N ALA A 484 34.23 -7.92 6.05
CA ALA A 484 34.77 -8.68 7.16
C ALA A 484 35.78 -7.83 7.96
N ARG A 485 35.85 -8.04 9.27
CA ARG A 485 36.78 -7.30 10.14
C ARG A 485 38.25 -7.71 9.95
N GLU A 486 38.47 -8.90 9.40
CA GLU A 486 39.81 -9.41 9.17
C GLU A 486 40.44 -8.74 7.94
N ALA A 487 41.74 -8.44 8.04
CA ALA A 487 42.48 -7.94 6.89
C ALA A 487 42.64 -9.07 5.86
N THR A 488 41.91 -8.97 4.74
CA THR A 488 41.98 -9.90 3.60
C THR A 488 42.34 -9.15 2.32
N TYR A 489 42.89 -9.86 1.32
CA TYR A 489 43.10 -9.30 -0.02
C TYR A 489 41.77 -8.87 -0.66
N GLY A 490 40.70 -9.63 -0.42
CA GLY A 490 39.34 -9.30 -0.86
C GLY A 490 38.87 -7.96 -0.30
N ALA A 491 39.02 -7.74 1.01
CA ALA A 491 38.63 -6.49 1.64
C ALA A 491 39.40 -5.27 1.11
N SER A 492 40.72 -5.41 0.87
CA SER A 492 41.52 -4.35 0.25
C SER A 492 41.04 -4.03 -1.18
N LEU A 493 40.79 -5.05 -2.00
CA LEU A 493 40.28 -4.88 -3.37
C LEU A 493 38.88 -4.24 -3.39
N MET A 494 37.99 -4.63 -2.47
CA MET A 494 36.66 -4.02 -2.33
C MET A 494 36.76 -2.54 -1.94
N LEU A 495 37.60 -2.18 -0.96
CA LEU A 495 37.83 -0.78 -0.58
C LEU A 495 38.42 0.05 -1.73
N LEU A 496 39.31 -0.55 -2.53
CA LEU A 496 39.83 0.08 -3.75
C LEU A 496 38.71 0.29 -4.79
N GLY A 497 37.83 -0.71 -4.98
CA GLY A 497 36.65 -0.60 -5.84
C GLY A 497 35.68 0.50 -5.37
N ILE A 498 35.45 0.61 -4.06
CA ILE A 498 34.67 1.68 -3.43
C ILE A 498 35.33 3.05 -3.70
N ALA A 499 36.65 3.16 -3.54
CA ALA A 499 37.38 4.38 -3.81
C ALA A 499 37.26 4.81 -5.28
N LEU A 500 37.41 3.86 -6.22
CA LEU A 500 37.24 4.10 -7.66
C LEU A 500 35.82 4.57 -7.98
N HIS A 501 34.81 3.87 -7.48
CA HIS A 501 33.40 4.22 -7.66
C HIS A 501 33.09 5.63 -7.17
N LEU A 502 33.52 5.97 -5.95
CA LEU A 502 33.28 7.30 -5.36
C LEU A 502 34.05 8.40 -6.11
N THR A 503 35.22 8.10 -6.66
CA THR A 503 35.96 9.02 -7.54
C THR A 503 35.20 9.26 -8.84
N CYS A 504 34.64 8.22 -9.45
CA CYS A 504 33.78 8.34 -10.63
C CYS A 504 32.53 9.18 -10.34
N LEU A 505 31.88 8.98 -9.18
CA LEU A 505 30.75 9.80 -8.75
C LEU A 505 31.16 11.28 -8.56
N ALA A 506 32.30 11.54 -7.91
CA ALA A 506 32.83 12.89 -7.75
C ALA A 506 33.09 13.57 -9.10
N TRP A 507 33.59 12.83 -10.08
CA TRP A 507 33.82 13.33 -11.44
C TRP A 507 32.51 13.66 -12.17
N VAL A 508 31.52 12.74 -12.14
CA VAL A 508 30.18 12.94 -12.73
C VAL A 508 29.47 14.16 -12.14
N GLU A 509 29.65 14.43 -10.84
CA GLU A 509 29.08 15.59 -10.16
C GLU A 509 29.83 16.91 -10.39
N GLY A 510 30.96 16.90 -11.11
CA GLY A 510 31.77 18.10 -11.33
C GLY A 510 32.59 18.48 -10.10
N ARG A 511 33.28 17.50 -9.49
CA ARG A 511 34.06 17.59 -8.24
C ARG A 511 33.18 17.63 -6.98
N GLY A 512 32.35 16.61 -6.79
CA GLY A 512 31.63 16.40 -5.54
C GLY A 512 32.58 16.31 -4.34
N ARG A 513 32.42 17.18 -3.33
CA ARG A 513 33.34 17.24 -2.17
C ARG A 513 33.25 16.01 -1.26
N ILE A 514 32.02 15.58 -0.97
CA ILE A 514 31.75 14.45 -0.05
C ILE A 514 32.24 13.14 -0.69
N SER A 515 31.91 12.88 -1.95
CA SER A 515 32.33 11.69 -2.66
C SER A 515 33.85 11.61 -2.82
N GLY A 516 34.53 12.72 -3.14
CA GLY A 516 35.99 12.75 -3.20
C GLY A 516 36.68 12.53 -1.85
N LEU A 517 36.13 13.07 -0.76
CA LEU A 517 36.64 12.81 0.59
C LEU A 517 36.47 11.33 0.97
N LEU A 518 35.28 10.77 0.75
CA LEU A 518 35.01 9.35 1.02
C LEU A 518 35.87 8.43 0.14
N ALA A 519 36.13 8.81 -1.11
CA ALA A 519 37.05 8.08 -2.00
C ALA A 519 38.47 8.05 -1.44
N ALA A 520 38.97 9.20 -0.95
CA ALA A 520 40.29 9.27 -0.33
C ALA A 520 40.36 8.43 0.96
N VAL A 521 39.32 8.45 1.79
CA VAL A 521 39.24 7.60 2.99
C VAL A 521 39.27 6.12 2.60
N ALA A 522 38.42 5.70 1.65
CA ALA A 522 38.36 4.31 1.18
C ALA A 522 39.70 3.86 0.57
N PHE A 523 40.37 4.73 -0.20
CA PHE A 523 41.68 4.44 -0.79
C PHE A 523 42.76 4.22 0.27
N ASN A 524 42.85 5.11 1.27
CA ASN A 524 43.81 4.93 2.37
C ASN A 524 43.51 3.66 3.16
N LEU A 525 42.23 3.38 3.46
CA LEU A 525 41.84 2.13 4.13
C LEU A 525 42.22 0.90 3.30
N ALA A 526 42.05 0.94 1.97
CA ALA A 526 42.44 -0.16 1.08
C ALA A 526 43.93 -0.49 1.20
N ILE A 527 44.78 0.54 1.20
CA ILE A 527 46.24 0.39 1.36
C ILE A 527 46.56 -0.12 2.78
N SER A 528 45.93 0.44 3.82
CA SER A 528 46.12 0.00 5.20
C SER A 528 45.81 -1.49 5.38
N VAL A 529 44.67 -1.94 4.85
CA VAL A 529 44.27 -3.36 4.91
C VAL A 529 45.24 -4.23 4.11
N LEU A 530 45.74 -3.75 2.96
CA LEU A 530 46.73 -4.47 2.15
C LEU A 530 48.03 -4.70 2.91
N TRP A 531 48.53 -3.69 3.62
CA TRP A 531 49.75 -3.79 4.41
C TRP A 531 49.58 -4.67 5.62
N LEU A 532 48.48 -4.51 6.37
CA LEU A 532 48.13 -5.42 7.47
C LEU A 532 48.10 -6.87 7.00
N LYS A 533 47.51 -7.14 5.81
CA LYS A 533 47.46 -8.50 5.25
C LYS A 533 48.85 -9.07 4.91
N HIS A 534 49.77 -8.24 4.42
CA HIS A 534 51.15 -8.63 4.13
C HIS A 534 52.01 -8.74 5.40
N GLY A 535 51.49 -8.38 6.58
CA GLY A 535 52.30 -8.26 7.80
C GLY A 535 53.27 -7.08 7.76
N ILE A 536 53.06 -6.12 6.85
CA ILE A 536 53.87 -4.91 6.73
C ILE A 536 53.28 -3.86 7.66
N GLY A 537 54.12 -3.37 8.57
CA GLY A 537 53.78 -2.30 9.48
C GLY A 537 52.71 -2.65 10.51
N GLY A 538 52.94 -3.65 11.35
CA GLY A 538 52.10 -3.93 12.52
C GLY A 538 52.05 -2.77 13.53
N ASP A 539 51.78 -3.06 14.81
CA ASP A 539 51.49 -2.05 15.86
C ASP A 539 52.55 -0.94 16.06
N ARG A 540 53.75 -1.06 15.48
CA ARG A 540 54.89 -0.15 15.72
C ARG A 540 55.24 0.79 14.55
N ASP A 541 54.76 0.54 13.33
CA ASP A 541 55.19 1.30 12.15
C ASP A 541 54.07 2.16 11.56
N LEU A 542 53.66 3.19 12.32
CA LEU A 542 52.67 4.20 11.92
C LEU A 542 52.98 4.87 10.56
N GLN A 543 54.24 4.88 10.13
CA GLN A 543 54.68 5.48 8.87
C GLN A 543 53.96 4.90 7.66
N TYR A 544 53.67 3.59 7.66
CA TYR A 544 52.98 2.97 6.53
C TYR A 544 51.60 3.59 6.41
N TYR A 545 50.80 3.63 7.49
CA TYR A 545 49.43 4.15 7.43
C TYR A 545 49.31 5.67 7.24
N VAL A 546 50.20 6.46 7.82
CA VAL A 546 50.05 7.93 7.86
C VAL A 546 50.61 8.61 6.61
N ILE A 547 51.65 8.07 5.97
CA ILE A 547 52.23 8.67 4.77
C ILE A 547 51.22 8.75 3.61
N PRO A 548 50.45 7.71 3.25
CA PRO A 548 49.37 7.80 2.25
C PRO A 548 48.31 8.82 2.61
N VAL A 549 47.94 8.91 3.89
CA VAL A 549 46.97 9.91 4.36
C VAL A 549 47.52 11.32 4.10
N GLY A 550 48.80 11.54 4.42
CA GLY A 550 49.46 12.81 4.12
C GLY A 550 49.53 13.12 2.61
N LEU A 551 49.84 12.13 1.77
CA LEU A 551 49.88 12.27 0.31
C LEU A 551 48.49 12.57 -0.27
N THR A 552 47.45 11.89 0.21
CA THR A 552 46.06 12.13 -0.23
C THR A 552 45.55 13.51 0.20
N LEU A 553 45.92 14.01 1.39
CA LEU A 553 45.62 15.40 1.80
C LEU A 553 46.26 16.43 0.85
N VAL A 554 47.51 16.22 0.47
CA VAL A 554 48.19 17.08 -0.51
C VAL A 554 47.49 17.00 -1.87
N ALA A 555 47.15 15.81 -2.36
CA ALA A 555 46.45 15.64 -3.62
C ALA A 555 45.06 16.30 -3.62
N LEU A 556 44.27 16.11 -2.55
CA LEU A 556 42.97 16.76 -2.40
C LEU A 556 43.08 18.29 -2.39
N SER A 557 44.12 18.85 -1.76
CA SER A 557 44.36 20.30 -1.78
C SER A 557 44.57 20.85 -3.19
N GLN A 558 45.17 20.05 -4.10
CA GLN A 558 45.40 20.43 -5.49
C GLN A 558 44.15 20.25 -6.35
N ILE A 559 43.46 19.11 -6.24
CA ILE A 559 42.26 18.80 -7.03
C ILE A 559 41.12 19.80 -6.74
N TYR A 560 40.95 20.17 -5.46
CA TYR A 560 39.88 21.05 -5.01
C TYR A 560 40.31 22.52 -4.88
N ARG A 561 41.47 22.92 -5.43
CA ARG A 561 42.02 24.29 -5.34
C ARG A 561 41.03 25.39 -5.71
N GLY A 562 40.18 25.16 -6.72
CA GLY A 562 39.18 26.15 -7.16
C GLY A 562 37.95 26.24 -6.27
N SER A 563 37.79 25.34 -5.31
CA SER A 563 36.62 25.26 -4.42
C SER A 563 36.97 25.50 -2.95
N LEU A 564 38.25 25.35 -2.60
CA LEU A 564 38.79 25.61 -1.26
C LEU A 564 39.31 27.05 -1.23
N GLY A 565 39.03 27.78 -0.15
CA GLY A 565 39.67 29.06 0.07
C GLY A 565 41.21 28.89 0.20
N PRO A 566 42.00 29.91 -0.15
CA PRO A 566 43.47 29.84 -0.14
C PRO A 566 44.03 29.43 1.24
N ALA A 567 43.38 29.84 2.33
CA ALA A 567 43.74 29.45 3.68
C ALA A 567 43.59 27.94 3.94
N TRP A 568 42.48 27.33 3.50
CA TRP A 568 42.24 25.89 3.68
C TRP A 568 43.15 25.04 2.80
N GLN A 569 43.43 25.51 1.58
CA GLN A 569 44.39 24.86 0.69
C GLN A 569 45.78 24.82 1.32
N ALA A 570 46.26 25.93 1.87
CA ALA A 570 47.53 25.99 2.58
C ALA A 570 47.54 25.08 3.82
N ARG A 571 46.46 25.07 4.62
CA ARG A 571 46.35 24.22 5.81
C ARG A 571 46.39 22.73 5.47
N LEU A 572 45.60 22.27 4.50
CA LEU A 572 45.57 20.84 4.12
C LEU A 572 46.91 20.38 3.56
N ARG A 573 47.56 21.22 2.75
CA ARG A 573 48.91 20.96 2.23
C ARG A 573 49.92 20.85 3.38
N THR A 574 49.94 21.82 4.29
CA THR A 574 50.86 21.81 5.44
C THR A 574 50.60 20.62 6.36
N LEU A 575 49.35 20.29 6.66
CA LEU A 575 48.99 19.13 7.48
C LEU A 575 49.43 17.82 6.82
N GLY A 576 49.23 17.67 5.50
CA GLY A 576 49.66 16.49 4.77
C GLY A 576 51.18 16.32 4.78
N ILE A 577 51.94 17.40 4.53
CA ILE A 577 53.41 17.40 4.58
C ILE A 577 53.91 17.11 6.01
N LEU A 578 53.28 17.72 7.01
CA LEU A 578 53.60 17.50 8.42
C LEU A 578 53.37 16.04 8.81
N ALA A 579 52.26 15.43 8.41
CA ALA A 579 51.97 14.03 8.67
C ALA A 579 53.03 13.10 8.05
N ILE A 580 53.44 13.37 6.79
CA ILE A 580 54.49 12.61 6.11
C ILE A 580 55.81 12.71 6.88
N TYR A 581 56.28 13.92 7.18
CA TYR A 581 57.58 14.08 7.84
C TYR A 581 57.58 13.60 9.29
N LEU A 582 56.54 13.91 10.07
CA LEU A 582 56.46 13.52 11.47
C LEU A 582 56.52 11.99 11.62
N THR A 583 55.80 11.27 10.76
CA THR A 583 55.80 9.80 10.82
C THR A 583 57.02 9.16 10.16
N SER A 584 57.62 9.79 9.15
CA SER A 584 58.92 9.35 8.59
C SER A 584 60.07 9.52 9.58
N SER A 585 60.03 10.56 10.41
CA SER A 585 61.04 10.82 11.45
C SER A 585 60.83 9.99 12.71
N TRP A 586 59.64 9.42 12.92
CA TRP A 586 59.33 8.66 14.13
C TRP A 586 60.23 7.44 14.34
N PRO A 587 60.49 6.56 13.35
CA PRO A 587 61.42 5.43 13.53
C PRO A 587 62.84 5.88 13.87
N ALA A 588 63.31 6.98 13.27
CA ALA A 588 64.61 7.53 13.60
C ALA A 588 64.68 8.07 15.03
N LEU A 589 63.55 8.54 15.58
CA LEU A 589 63.42 9.05 16.94
C LEU A 589 63.07 7.97 17.99
N SER A 590 62.42 6.88 17.60
CA SER A 590 61.99 5.80 18.49
C SER A 590 62.99 4.65 18.55
N SER A 591 63.68 4.37 17.45
CA SER A 591 64.76 3.38 17.34
C SER A 591 66.14 4.05 17.34
N LEU A 592 66.37 4.87 18.38
CA LEU A 592 67.60 5.63 18.57
C LEU A 592 68.79 4.66 18.67
N GLY A 593 69.75 4.78 17.75
CA GLY A 593 70.93 3.89 17.64
C GLY A 593 71.02 3.12 16.33
N SER A 594 69.94 3.00 15.55
CA SER A 594 69.99 2.39 14.22
C SER A 594 70.37 3.41 13.16
N THR A 595 71.60 3.35 12.65
CA THR A 595 72.10 4.21 11.56
C THR A 595 71.22 4.14 10.31
N VAL A 596 70.61 2.98 10.05
CA VAL A 596 69.73 2.75 8.89
C VAL A 596 68.48 3.63 8.94
N HIS A 597 67.82 3.74 10.10
CA HIS A 597 66.62 4.56 10.26
C HIS A 597 66.92 6.05 10.15
N LEU A 598 68.09 6.48 10.64
CA LEU A 598 68.57 7.86 10.47
C LEU A 598 68.82 8.17 8.99
N LEU A 599 69.55 7.30 8.27
CA LEU A 599 69.83 7.47 6.85
C LEU A 599 68.54 7.49 6.02
N TRP A 600 67.57 6.63 6.36
CA TRP A 600 66.25 6.63 5.75
C TRP A 600 65.50 7.95 5.97
N CYS A 601 65.48 8.46 7.21
CA CYS A 601 64.86 9.74 7.54
C CYS A 601 65.53 10.92 6.81
N VAL A 602 66.87 10.96 6.77
CA VAL A 602 67.63 11.99 6.05
C VAL A 602 67.35 11.90 4.54
N GLY A 603 67.34 10.68 3.98
CA GLY A 603 66.98 10.42 2.59
C GLY A 603 65.58 10.96 2.25
N LEU A 604 64.58 10.65 3.07
CA LEU A 604 63.21 11.15 2.90
C LEU A 604 63.12 12.68 3.04
N CYS A 605 63.87 13.28 3.97
CA CYS A 605 63.97 14.74 4.10
C CYS A 605 64.54 15.39 2.84
N VAL A 606 65.63 14.85 2.30
CA VAL A 606 66.27 15.35 1.07
C VAL A 606 65.36 15.18 -0.13
N VAL A 607 64.76 14.00 -0.32
CA VAL A 607 63.80 13.76 -1.40
C VAL A 607 62.63 14.72 -1.31
N GLY A 608 62.05 14.90 -0.12
CA GLY A 608 60.93 15.84 0.06
C GLY A 608 61.32 17.31 -0.17
N MET A 609 62.55 17.72 0.17
CA MET A 609 63.07 19.04 -0.17
C MET A 609 63.26 19.21 -1.68
N LEU A 610 63.80 18.21 -2.38
CA LEU A 610 63.96 18.22 -3.84
C LEU A 610 62.61 18.31 -4.56
N VAL A 611 61.63 17.54 -4.09
CA VAL A 611 60.24 17.61 -4.55
C VAL A 611 59.65 19.00 -4.29
N GLY A 612 59.89 19.58 -3.11
CA GLY A 612 59.49 20.93 -2.77
C GLY A 612 60.08 22.00 -3.70
N VAL A 613 61.34 21.86 -4.09
CA VAL A 613 62.02 22.74 -5.04
C VAL A 613 61.44 22.56 -6.45
N ALA A 614 61.23 21.32 -6.89
CA ALA A 614 60.67 21.02 -8.21
C ALA A 614 59.25 21.59 -8.38
N PHE A 615 58.40 21.45 -7.35
CA PHE A 615 57.03 21.98 -7.36
C PHE A 615 56.92 23.42 -6.86
N ARG A 616 58.03 24.09 -6.52
CA ARG A 616 58.07 25.45 -5.97
C ARG A 616 57.13 25.65 -4.78
N VAL A 617 57.15 24.73 -3.82
CA VAL A 617 56.33 24.81 -2.60
C VAL A 617 57.20 25.06 -1.37
N ARG A 618 57.09 26.25 -0.78
CA ARG A 618 57.88 26.68 0.40
C ARG A 618 57.74 25.74 1.60
N ALA A 619 56.54 25.21 1.82
CA ALA A 619 56.24 24.35 2.97
C ALA A 619 57.09 23.08 3.02
N TYR A 620 57.35 22.44 1.86
CA TYR A 620 58.20 21.24 1.78
C TYR A 620 59.65 21.54 2.15
N LEU A 621 60.19 22.67 1.70
CA LEU A 621 61.57 23.08 2.00
C LEU A 621 61.75 23.37 3.49
N TYR A 622 60.83 24.14 4.09
CA TYR A 622 60.93 24.51 5.50
C TYR A 622 60.68 23.32 6.44
N LEU A 623 59.66 22.49 6.19
CA LEU A 623 59.43 21.30 7.02
C LEU A 623 60.56 20.28 6.84
N GLY A 624 61.01 20.01 5.62
CA GLY A 624 62.09 19.06 5.36
C GLY A 624 63.39 19.45 6.08
N MET A 625 63.76 20.74 6.05
CA MET A 625 64.91 21.25 6.78
C MET A 625 64.72 21.14 8.30
N ALA A 626 63.55 21.53 8.81
CA ALA A 626 63.27 21.49 10.25
C ALA A 626 63.34 20.05 10.79
N PHE A 627 62.70 19.09 10.12
CA PHE A 627 62.72 17.68 10.52
C PHE A 627 64.12 17.07 10.38
N MET A 628 64.84 17.37 9.30
CA MET A 628 66.23 16.91 9.14
C MET A 628 67.12 17.38 10.30
N VAL A 629 67.06 18.68 10.64
CA VAL A 629 67.83 19.25 11.76
C VAL A 629 67.39 18.63 13.08
N THR A 630 66.09 18.46 13.30
CA THR A 630 65.54 17.89 14.54
C THR A 630 65.96 16.42 14.72
N SER A 631 65.89 15.61 13.67
CA SER A 631 66.32 14.21 13.70
C SER A 631 67.83 14.07 13.88
N LEU A 632 68.64 14.92 13.24
CA LEU A 632 70.08 14.98 13.47
C LEU A 632 70.41 15.35 14.91
N LEU A 633 69.84 16.44 15.42
CA LEU A 633 70.03 16.89 16.80
C LEU A 633 69.58 15.83 17.82
N GLY A 634 68.40 15.23 17.63
CA GLY A 634 67.88 14.19 18.52
C GLY A 634 68.80 12.98 18.60
N ASN A 635 69.29 12.50 17.46
CA ASN A 635 70.20 11.37 17.43
C ASN A 635 71.59 11.71 18.00
N MET A 636 72.08 12.92 17.73
CA MET A 636 73.35 13.43 18.27
C MET A 636 73.32 13.59 19.80
N ILE A 637 72.25 14.17 20.34
CA ILE A 637 72.05 14.35 21.79
C ILE A 637 72.06 12.98 22.47
N ARG A 638 71.32 12.00 21.93
CA ARG A 638 71.26 10.65 22.50
C ARG A 638 72.60 9.92 22.45
N HIS A 639 73.28 9.93 21.30
CA HIS A 639 74.64 9.37 21.19
C HIS A 639 75.63 10.05 22.14
N GLY A 640 75.42 11.34 22.42
CA GLY A 640 76.19 12.07 23.41
C GLY A 640 75.90 11.64 24.86
N ILE A 641 74.65 11.31 25.18
CA ILE A 641 74.25 10.79 26.49
C ILE A 641 74.76 9.36 26.69
N ASP A 642 74.60 8.49 25.68
CA ASP A 642 74.96 7.08 25.78
C ASP A 642 76.49 6.88 25.80
N ASN A 643 77.26 7.79 25.19
CA ASN A 643 78.73 7.81 25.23
C ASN A 643 79.25 9.15 25.75
N HIS A 644 79.59 9.23 27.03
CA HIS A 644 80.09 10.45 27.70
C HIS A 644 81.23 11.17 26.95
N ARG A 645 82.12 10.42 26.28
CA ARG A 645 83.22 10.98 25.46
C ARG A 645 82.71 11.67 24.20
N LEU A 646 81.74 11.05 23.51
CA LEU A 646 81.11 11.64 22.33
C LEU A 646 80.19 12.81 22.72
N GLY A 647 79.55 12.75 23.90
CA GLY A 647 78.75 13.84 24.43
C GLY A 647 79.56 15.10 24.69
N ALA A 648 80.74 14.96 25.30
CA ALA A 648 81.65 16.09 25.51
C ALA A 648 82.13 16.70 24.18
N VAL A 649 82.57 15.87 23.22
CA VAL A 649 82.99 16.34 21.88
C VAL A 649 81.82 17.04 21.18
N PHE A 650 80.61 16.50 21.32
CA PHE A 650 79.42 17.05 20.70
C PHE A 650 79.02 18.42 21.29
N LEU A 651 78.95 18.53 22.62
CA LEU A 651 78.61 19.77 23.31
C LEU A 651 79.63 20.87 22.97
N THR A 652 80.91 20.51 22.91
CA THR A 652 81.99 21.44 22.55
C THR A 652 81.89 21.85 21.08
N ALA A 653 81.64 20.92 20.16
CA ALA A 653 81.44 21.21 18.74
C ALA A 653 80.19 22.08 18.50
N MET A 654 79.08 21.83 19.21
CA MET A 654 77.87 22.64 19.16
C MET A 654 78.12 24.06 19.70
N GLY A 655 78.81 24.18 20.83
CA GLY A 655 79.22 25.47 21.39
C GLY A 655 80.12 26.25 20.43
N ALA A 656 81.10 25.59 19.81
CA ALA A 656 81.96 26.17 18.80
C ALA A 656 81.19 26.58 17.53
N LEU A 657 80.20 25.78 17.09
CA LEU A 657 79.37 26.10 15.94
C LEU A 657 78.42 27.27 16.21
N LEU A 658 77.88 27.39 17.43
CA LEU A 658 77.06 28.53 17.85
C LEU A 658 77.88 29.82 17.92
N ILE A 659 79.04 29.78 18.59
CA ILE A 659 79.95 30.93 18.69
C ILE A 659 80.48 31.30 17.30
N GLY A 660 80.97 30.33 16.54
CA GLY A 660 81.46 30.54 15.18
C GLY A 660 80.38 31.02 14.23
N GLY A 661 79.16 30.50 14.36
CA GLY A 661 77.99 30.95 13.61
C GLY A 661 77.60 32.40 13.95
N MET A 662 77.63 32.77 15.23
CA MET A 662 77.37 34.13 15.68
C MET A 662 78.45 35.11 15.20
N VAL A 663 79.72 34.72 15.25
CA VAL A 663 80.86 35.49 14.71
C VAL A 663 80.75 35.64 13.20
N PHE A 664 80.46 34.54 12.47
CA PHE A 664 80.29 34.56 11.02
C PHE A 664 79.11 35.44 10.61
N PHE A 665 77.97 35.31 11.30
CA PHE A 665 76.79 36.14 11.06
C PHE A 665 77.06 37.61 11.36
N SER A 666 77.83 37.92 12.41
CA SER A 666 78.23 39.30 12.73
C SER A 666 79.19 39.88 11.69
N ALA A 667 80.22 39.13 11.29
CA ALA A 667 81.25 39.57 10.35
C ALA A 667 80.75 39.68 8.90
N LYS A 668 79.78 38.86 8.50
CA LYS A 668 79.22 38.83 7.14
C LYS A 668 77.75 39.23 7.09
N ARG A 669 77.28 39.96 8.10
CA ARG A 669 75.87 40.31 8.28
C ARG A 669 75.22 40.83 7.00
N GLU A 670 75.85 41.79 6.33
CA GLU A 670 75.30 42.39 5.12
C GLU A 670 75.20 41.40 3.95
N GLN A 671 76.24 40.62 3.69
CA GLN A 671 76.25 39.61 2.62
C GLN A 671 75.25 38.48 2.89
N VAL A 672 75.13 38.06 4.15
CA VAL A 672 74.16 37.04 4.56
C VAL A 672 72.74 37.59 4.46
N LEU A 673 72.49 38.83 4.88
CA LEU A 673 71.18 39.49 4.75
C LEU A 673 70.81 39.73 3.29
N GLU A 674 71.77 40.07 2.42
CA GLU A 674 71.53 40.24 0.99
C GLU A 674 71.18 38.91 0.32
N ARG A 675 71.95 37.84 0.59
CA ARG A 675 71.60 36.48 0.13
C ARG A 675 70.25 36.04 0.68
N TYR A 676 69.99 36.29 1.97
CA TYR A 676 68.69 35.99 2.58
C TYR A 676 67.55 36.76 1.93
N ARG A 677 67.73 38.05 1.60
CA ARG A 677 66.73 38.85 0.85
C ARG A 677 66.52 38.29 -0.55
N LYS A 678 67.57 37.87 -1.25
CA LYS A 678 67.50 37.24 -2.58
C LYS A 678 66.76 35.90 -2.52
N TYR A 679 67.07 35.03 -1.54
CA TYR A 679 66.34 33.80 -1.33
C TYR A 679 64.90 34.05 -0.86
N ARG A 680 64.66 35.04 0.00
CA ARG A 680 63.33 35.41 0.47
C ARG A 680 62.46 35.93 -0.68
N THR A 681 63.02 36.71 -1.60
CA THR A 681 62.30 37.22 -2.78
C THR A 681 62.04 36.11 -3.80
N LEU A 682 63.02 35.23 -4.04
CA LEU A 682 62.84 34.01 -4.85
C LEU A 682 61.80 33.05 -4.25
N LEU A 683 61.81 32.86 -2.93
CA LEU A 683 60.82 32.04 -2.24
C LEU A 683 59.47 32.77 -2.14
N ALA A 684 59.45 34.10 -2.08
CA ALA A 684 58.20 34.87 -2.06
C ALA A 684 57.44 34.77 -3.38
N SER A 685 58.14 34.55 -4.50
CA SER A 685 57.52 34.27 -5.80
C SER A 685 57.08 32.81 -5.97
N TRP A 686 57.37 31.94 -5.01
CA TRP A 686 56.90 30.55 -4.99
C TRP A 686 55.54 30.47 -4.29
N GLU A 687 54.62 29.66 -4.81
CA GLU A 687 53.18 29.65 -4.45
C GLU A 687 52.85 29.09 -3.05
#